data_AF-A0A4U0U2T3-F1
#
_entry.id   AF-A0A4U0U2T3-F1
#
_cell.length_a   1.000
_cell.length_b   1.000
_cell.length_c   1.000
_cell.angle_alpha   90.00
_cell.angle_beta   90.00
_cell.angle_gamma   90.00
#
_symmetry.space_group_name_H-M   'P 1'
#
loop_
_entity.id
_entity.type
_entity.pdbx_description
1 polymer ?
#
loop_
_entity_poly.entity_id
_entity_poly.type
_entity_poly.pdbx_seq_one_letter_code
_entity_poly.pdbx_strand_id
1 'polypeptide(L)'
;MAPKDFHHPFQPYDIQQQFMEAMYDCIDRGEVGIFESPTGTGKSLSLICSSLTWLREHRRKVFDKALAAVTLDDDDPAWMAEHALDSRRREMRRMREDFEARLSAVRERESKLKERHALGVPLRKKRRVTPDDEPSPADEEQYILDDYDDSKDGKIPVNGQMSSYSTETAKLMTDLGMLQQKRDDNSPDFSEDLKVLFCSRTHSQLSQFVGELQRVSLPPGMPPEPEMNEEVSEPLKHLTLGSRKNLCINLKVSKLGSLTAINERCMELQQTNVAVEHRCPFMPRKNNEQLVLEFRDHTLAKVRDIEEMAQVGTRLGVCPYYASRTVIESAEMVTLPYPLLLQKTAREALGISLRGHIVIIDEAHNLMNAIEGIYSTQISEVQLNRARDSLLVYLQKFRNRLKGSNRVYVTQVVRVIDSLLLFVTRFLLTNTAGGTIDADKLLSGKAVDQIDLAKLIRYISESKLARKVEGYASHVAQLQNAPTRNTKETQNEHDVPTLTHIQSFLMTLINPSKEGRFFWSREDDTCILRYMLLDPAVHFQDIVHDARAVILAGGTMSPMDDYRHQLFPYLPSLVTFSCGHLIPPSNLLIRTVASDQAGPLDFSYKSRGSAMIMRIGRALLDLAPLVRGGLVVFLPSYSSLEQVASCWREEALMSKLEGIKQVFWDGRTEPAEATFKAYSQAVSANRKGAILLSVIGGKLSEGINFSNDLGRCVVVVGLPFPNLETPEWKAKMQYLEDKARTRGDAAGVASREHAENVCMRAVNQAVGRVIRHKDDWAGIVLMDQRYAQKRIREKLPGWIRESFPTVSSSHLREVTEDAEHFFEGKVRS
;
A
#
# COMPACT_ATOMS: atom_id res chain seq x y z
N MET A 1 11.41 -12.70 36.19
CA MET A 1 12.42 -12.01 35.36
C MET A 1 12.01 -10.55 35.28
N ALA A 2 12.97 -9.62 35.33
CA ALA A 2 12.65 -8.21 35.06
C ALA A 2 12.15 -8.06 33.62
N PRO A 3 11.18 -7.17 33.34
CA PRO A 3 10.72 -6.92 31.98
C PRO A 3 11.90 -6.44 31.11
N LYS A 4 11.95 -6.89 29.86
CA LYS A 4 13.00 -6.49 28.92
C LYS A 4 12.86 -5.00 28.60
N ASP A 5 13.97 -4.27 28.60
CA ASP A 5 14.01 -2.89 28.12
C ASP A 5 14.04 -2.89 26.58
N PHE A 6 12.98 -2.36 25.97
CA PHE A 6 12.86 -2.18 24.52
C PHE A 6 13.31 -0.78 24.06
N HIS A 7 13.89 0.02 24.94
CA HIS A 7 14.34 1.39 24.68
C HIS A 7 13.22 2.27 24.13
N HIS A 8 12.03 2.07 24.70
CA HIS A 8 10.86 2.85 24.32
C HIS A 8 11.10 4.32 24.74
N PRO A 9 10.85 5.33 23.86
CA PRO A 9 11.19 6.73 24.15
C PRO A 9 10.33 7.37 25.25
N PHE A 10 9.32 6.64 25.73
CA PHE A 10 8.43 6.99 26.83
C PHE A 10 8.29 5.79 27.75
N GLN A 11 7.72 5.97 28.94
CA GLN A 11 7.32 4.83 29.77
C GLN A 11 6.20 4.05 29.06
N PRO A 12 6.42 2.78 28.66
CA PRO A 12 5.43 2.01 27.93
C PRO A 12 4.29 1.60 28.88
N TYR A 13 3.07 1.54 28.35
CA TYR A 13 1.95 0.89 29.05
C TYR A 13 2.15 -0.62 29.09
N ASP A 14 1.57 -1.30 30.07
CA ASP A 14 1.68 -2.77 30.20
C ASP A 14 1.27 -3.51 28.91
N ILE A 15 0.22 -3.03 28.23
CA ILE A 15 -0.23 -3.61 26.96
C ILE A 15 0.80 -3.41 25.83
N GLN A 16 1.58 -2.33 25.86
CA GLN A 16 2.64 -2.06 24.89
C GLN A 16 3.85 -2.95 25.19
N GLN A 17 4.17 -3.15 26.47
CA GLN A 17 5.23 -4.07 26.89
C GLN A 17 4.92 -5.50 26.42
N GLN A 18 3.71 -5.99 26.69
CA GLN A 18 3.25 -7.30 26.23
C GLN A 18 3.30 -7.44 24.70
N PHE A 19 2.89 -6.39 23.98
CA PHE A 19 2.98 -6.36 22.51
C PHE A 19 4.43 -6.50 22.06
N MET A 20 5.35 -5.73 22.66
CA MET A 20 6.77 -5.74 22.29
C MET A 20 7.43 -7.10 22.59
N GLU A 21 7.10 -7.72 23.72
CA GLU A 21 7.58 -9.05 24.11
C GLU A 21 7.08 -10.13 23.14
N ALA A 22 5.77 -10.17 22.88
CA ALA A 22 5.18 -11.14 21.96
C ALA A 22 5.75 -11.01 20.53
N MET A 23 5.98 -9.78 20.07
CA MET A 23 6.57 -9.54 18.75
C MET A 23 8.06 -9.91 18.70
N TYR A 24 8.83 -9.56 19.73
CA TYR A 24 10.23 -9.95 19.84
C TYR A 24 10.37 -11.48 19.75
N ASP A 25 9.57 -12.20 20.53
CA ASP A 25 9.60 -13.67 20.57
C ASP A 25 9.20 -14.29 19.23
N CYS A 26 8.18 -13.72 18.56
CA CYS A 26 7.77 -14.15 17.22
C CYS A 26 8.90 -13.99 16.20
N ILE A 27 9.64 -12.87 16.25
CA ILE A 27 10.80 -12.61 15.39
C ILE A 27 11.96 -13.56 15.72
N ASP A 28 12.21 -13.81 17.00
CA ASP A 28 13.30 -14.68 17.45
C ASP A 28 13.09 -16.12 16.98
N ARG A 29 11.85 -16.62 17.06
CA ARG A 29 11.47 -17.96 16.56
C ARG A 29 11.34 -18.06 15.04
N GLY A 30 11.34 -16.94 14.31
CA GLY A 30 11.19 -16.93 12.86
C GLY A 30 9.78 -17.33 12.40
N GLU A 31 8.76 -16.87 13.12
CA GLU A 31 7.36 -17.24 12.88
C GLU A 31 6.58 -16.16 12.14
N VAL A 32 5.39 -16.52 11.67
CA VAL A 32 4.38 -15.57 11.18
C VAL A 32 3.48 -15.16 12.34
N GLY A 33 3.35 -13.86 12.56
CA GLY A 33 2.58 -13.29 13.65
C GLY A 33 1.53 -12.28 13.19
N ILE A 34 0.34 -12.34 13.78
CA ILE A 34 -0.77 -11.40 13.56
C ILE A 34 -1.01 -10.61 14.85
N PHE A 35 -0.79 -9.31 14.78
CA PHE A 35 -0.82 -8.39 15.91
C PHE A 35 -1.93 -7.35 15.73
N GLU A 36 -2.93 -7.39 16.60
CA GLU A 36 -3.97 -6.38 16.72
C GLU A 36 -3.61 -5.38 17.81
N SER A 37 -3.55 -4.10 17.43
CA SER A 37 -3.32 -3.00 18.35
C SER A 37 -4.22 -1.82 18.00
N PRO A 38 -5.27 -1.55 18.81
CA PRO A 38 -6.24 -0.50 18.53
C PRO A 38 -5.60 0.87 18.30
N THR A 39 -6.30 1.72 17.56
CA THR A 39 -5.86 3.10 17.29
C THR A 39 -5.59 3.85 18.60
N GLY A 40 -4.51 4.63 18.65
CA GLY A 40 -4.15 5.42 19.84
C GLY A 40 -3.38 4.67 20.94
N THR A 41 -3.12 3.37 20.77
CA THR A 41 -2.34 2.57 21.75
C THR A 41 -0.83 2.59 21.51
N GLY A 42 -0.32 3.37 20.54
CA GLY A 42 1.12 3.50 20.27
C GLY A 42 1.73 2.39 19.41
N LYS A 43 0.93 1.65 18.64
CA LYS A 43 1.33 0.57 17.71
C LYS A 43 2.67 0.80 17.01
N SER A 44 2.83 1.94 16.33
CA SER A 44 4.03 2.22 15.52
C SER A 44 5.31 2.21 16.36
N LEU A 45 5.30 2.82 17.55
CA LEU A 45 6.46 2.80 18.45
C LEU A 45 6.73 1.39 18.98
N SER A 46 5.69 0.63 19.33
CA SER A 46 5.85 -0.77 19.76
C SER A 46 6.45 -1.66 18.66
N LEU A 47 6.04 -1.48 17.40
CA LEU A 47 6.63 -2.17 16.24
C LEU A 47 8.11 -1.81 16.05
N ILE A 48 8.46 -0.53 16.17
CA ILE A 48 9.83 -0.03 16.02
C ILE A 48 10.74 -0.59 17.13
N CYS A 49 10.33 -0.40 18.38
CA CYS A 49 11.15 -0.73 19.55
C CYS A 49 11.41 -2.23 19.64
N SER A 50 10.40 -3.07 19.44
CA SER A 50 10.56 -4.54 19.46
C SER A 50 11.45 -5.06 18.34
N SER A 51 11.22 -4.64 17.09
CA SER A 51 11.99 -5.11 15.93
C SER A 51 13.44 -4.66 15.95
N LEU A 52 13.71 -3.40 16.31
CA LEU A 52 15.06 -2.88 16.32
C LEU A 52 15.87 -3.34 17.55
N THR A 53 15.23 -3.51 18.71
CA THR A 53 15.87 -4.12 19.88
C THR A 53 16.30 -5.55 19.53
N TRP A 54 15.42 -6.34 18.92
CA TRP A 54 15.77 -7.67 18.43
C TRP A 54 16.94 -7.62 17.44
N LEU A 55 16.90 -6.71 16.47
CA LEU A 55 17.97 -6.57 15.47
C LEU A 55 19.33 -6.26 16.11
N ARG A 56 19.38 -5.35 17.08
CA ARG A 56 20.61 -4.98 17.80
C ARG A 56 21.16 -6.14 18.62
N GLU A 57 20.31 -6.82 19.37
CA GLU A 57 20.70 -7.99 20.16
C GLU A 57 21.14 -9.16 19.27
N HIS A 58 20.45 -9.40 18.15
CA HIS A 58 20.83 -10.43 17.20
C HIS A 58 22.23 -10.18 16.62
N ARG A 59 22.54 -8.93 16.26
CA ARG A 59 23.88 -8.56 15.78
C ARG A 59 24.98 -8.78 16.82
N ARG A 60 24.71 -8.48 18.10
CA ARG A 60 25.65 -8.81 19.19
C ARG A 60 25.86 -10.32 19.30
N LYS A 61 24.79 -11.11 19.29
CA LYS A 61 24.88 -12.58 19.31
C LYS A 61 25.67 -13.13 18.11
N VAL A 62 25.49 -12.57 16.91
CA VAL A 62 26.24 -12.96 15.71
C VAL A 62 27.71 -12.59 15.84
N PHE A 63 28.02 -11.40 16.35
CA PHE A 63 29.38 -10.96 16.62
C PHE A 63 30.09 -11.89 17.62
N ASP A 64 29.43 -12.21 18.74
CA ASP A 64 29.97 -13.11 19.76
C ASP A 64 30.21 -14.52 19.21
N LYS A 65 29.28 -15.03 18.39
CA LYS A 65 29.46 -16.32 17.68
C LYS A 65 30.62 -16.28 16.70
N ALA A 66 30.79 -15.19 15.95
CA ALA A 66 31.88 -15.03 14.99
C ALA A 66 33.25 -14.98 15.67
N LEU A 67 33.32 -14.41 16.88
CA LEU A 67 34.51 -14.48 17.73
C LEU A 67 34.74 -15.91 18.25
N ALA A 68 33.71 -16.58 18.77
CA ALA A 68 33.81 -17.95 19.28
C ALA A 68 34.18 -19.00 18.22
N ALA A 69 33.91 -18.72 16.93
CA ALA A 69 34.23 -19.62 15.82
C ALA A 69 35.71 -19.60 15.38
N VAL A 70 36.56 -18.77 16.00
CA VAL A 70 38.02 -18.85 15.81
C VAL A 70 38.51 -20.15 16.44
N THR A 71 38.76 -21.15 15.60
CA THR A 71 39.32 -22.45 15.99
C THR A 71 40.84 -22.38 15.88
N LEU A 72 41.53 -22.98 16.85
CA LEU A 72 42.98 -23.17 16.88
C LEU A 72 43.27 -24.63 17.16
N ASP A 73 44.45 -25.09 16.76
CA ASP A 73 44.88 -26.46 17.03
C ASP A 73 45.18 -26.63 18.53
N ASP A 74 44.93 -27.81 19.10
CA ASP A 74 45.12 -28.11 20.53
C ASP A 74 46.58 -27.88 21.02
N ASP A 75 47.54 -27.80 20.10
CA ASP A 75 48.96 -27.56 20.37
C ASP A 75 49.34 -26.05 20.39
N ASP A 76 48.41 -25.14 20.10
CA ASP A 76 48.68 -23.69 20.07
C ASP A 76 48.71 -23.05 21.48
N PRO A 77 49.79 -22.36 21.86
CA PRO A 77 49.83 -21.53 23.06
C PRO A 77 48.65 -20.56 23.21
N ALA A 78 48.12 -20.44 24.44
CA ALA A 78 46.95 -19.61 24.78
C ALA A 78 47.04 -18.13 24.32
N TRP A 79 48.25 -17.56 24.25
CA TRP A 79 48.45 -16.18 23.78
C TRP A 79 48.20 -16.01 22.27
N MET A 80 48.34 -17.07 21.47
CA MET A 80 48.00 -17.05 20.03
C MET A 80 46.50 -17.04 19.82
N ALA A 81 45.74 -17.76 20.67
CA ALA A 81 44.28 -17.68 20.74
C ALA A 81 43.79 -16.29 21.08
N GLU A 82 44.36 -15.70 22.12
CA GLU A 82 44.03 -14.35 22.52
C GLU A 82 44.36 -13.33 21.42
N HIS A 83 45.53 -13.44 20.77
CA HIS A 83 45.92 -12.56 19.67
C HIS A 83 45.05 -12.73 18.42
N ALA A 84 44.68 -13.96 18.04
CA ALA A 84 43.82 -14.23 16.88
C ALA A 84 42.40 -13.69 17.09
N LEU A 85 41.84 -13.90 18.29
CA LEU A 85 40.54 -13.33 18.70
C LEU A 85 40.59 -11.81 18.71
N ASP A 86 41.65 -11.21 19.27
CA ASP A 86 41.82 -9.77 19.35
C ASP A 86 42.05 -9.13 17.97
N SER A 87 42.81 -9.77 17.09
CA SER A 87 43.00 -9.33 15.70
C SER A 87 41.68 -9.33 14.92
N ARG A 88 40.89 -10.42 15.03
CA ARG A 88 39.58 -10.51 14.37
C ARG A 88 38.57 -9.52 14.93
N ARG A 89 38.59 -9.30 16.25
CA ARG A 89 37.80 -8.26 16.93
C ARG A 89 38.16 -6.86 16.43
N ARG A 90 39.44 -6.53 16.35
CA ARG A 90 39.94 -5.24 15.83
C ARG A 90 39.56 -5.04 14.35
N GLU A 91 39.66 -6.06 13.52
CA GLU A 91 39.29 -6.00 12.11
C GLU A 91 37.80 -5.68 11.90
N MET A 92 36.92 -6.43 12.58
CA MET A 92 35.46 -6.21 12.48
C MET A 92 35.03 -4.83 13.03
N ARG A 93 35.73 -4.32 14.06
CA ARG A 93 35.47 -2.97 14.60
C ARG A 93 35.93 -1.87 13.67
N ARG A 94 37.16 -1.95 13.16
CA ARG A 94 37.76 -0.90 12.33
C ARG A 94 36.89 -0.53 11.13
N MET A 95 36.36 -1.50 10.40
CA MET A 95 35.48 -1.23 9.25
C MET A 95 34.22 -0.45 9.63
N ARG A 96 33.65 -0.75 10.80
CA ARG A 96 32.45 -0.07 11.30
C ARG A 96 32.76 1.31 11.86
N GLU A 97 33.86 1.46 12.58
CA GLU A 97 34.35 2.75 13.08
C GLU A 97 34.64 3.70 11.92
N ASP A 98 35.33 3.24 10.88
CA ASP A 98 35.58 4.01 9.65
C ASP A 98 34.26 4.38 8.94
N PHE A 99 33.25 3.50 8.98
CA PHE A 99 31.93 3.80 8.45
C PHE A 99 31.18 4.84 9.28
N GLU A 100 31.12 4.68 10.60
CA GLU A 100 30.43 5.62 11.50
C GLU A 100 31.13 6.98 11.55
N ALA A 101 32.46 7.04 11.48
CA ALA A 101 33.23 8.27 11.39
C ALA A 101 32.92 9.07 10.11
N ARG A 102 32.68 8.39 8.99
CA ARG A 102 32.20 9.06 7.77
C ARG A 102 30.81 9.65 7.95
N LEU A 103 29.90 8.89 8.55
CA LEU A 103 28.53 9.35 8.80
C LEU A 103 28.50 10.53 9.79
N SER A 104 29.31 10.48 10.86
CA SER A 104 29.40 11.56 11.85
C SER A 104 29.95 12.87 11.24
N ALA A 105 30.97 12.77 10.38
CA ALA A 105 31.49 13.93 9.63
C ALA A 105 30.42 14.56 8.72
N VAL A 106 29.55 13.74 8.10
CA VAL A 106 28.42 14.23 7.30
C VAL A 106 27.40 14.96 8.18
N ARG A 107 27.05 14.40 9.35
CA ARG A 107 26.12 15.04 10.32
C ARG A 107 26.65 16.40 10.77
N GLU A 108 27.92 16.49 11.13
CA GLU A 108 28.55 17.73 11.58
C GLU A 108 28.53 18.80 10.48
N ARG A 109 28.82 18.41 9.23
CA ARG A 109 28.77 19.30 8.07
C ARG A 109 27.36 19.84 7.83
N GLU A 110 26.33 19.01 7.96
CA GLU A 110 24.93 19.45 7.83
C GLU A 110 24.49 20.38 8.98
N SER A 111 24.90 20.10 10.22
CA SER A 111 24.59 20.97 11.38
C SER A 111 25.16 22.38 11.18
N LYS A 112 26.45 22.47 10.80
CA LYS A 112 27.11 23.74 10.51
C LYS A 112 26.42 24.50 9.37
N LEU A 113 25.92 23.80 8.35
CA LEU A 113 25.17 24.43 7.25
C LEU A 113 23.82 24.99 7.73
N LYS A 114 23.11 24.25 8.61
CA LYS A 114 21.82 24.65 9.17
C LYS A 114 21.95 25.86 10.10
N GLU A 115 22.97 25.89 10.96
CA GLU A 115 23.29 27.03 11.83
C GLU A 115 23.60 28.30 11.01
N ARG A 116 24.41 28.16 9.96
CA ARG A 116 24.71 29.28 9.04
C ARG A 116 23.48 29.81 8.32
N HIS A 117 22.52 28.94 7.99
CA HIS A 117 21.25 29.33 7.39
C HIS A 117 20.33 30.02 8.40
N ALA A 118 20.29 29.55 9.66
CA ALA A 118 19.54 30.20 10.73
C ALA A 118 20.07 31.61 11.05
N LEU A 119 21.37 31.84 10.86
CA LEU A 119 22.04 33.14 11.01
C LEU A 119 21.89 34.07 9.79
N GLY A 120 21.05 33.72 8.80
CA GLY A 120 20.69 34.62 7.69
C GLY A 120 21.78 34.88 6.65
N VAL A 121 22.87 34.10 6.64
CA VAL A 121 23.97 34.30 5.69
C VAL A 121 23.60 33.76 4.30
N PRO A 122 23.65 34.58 3.22
CA PRO A 122 23.26 34.12 1.89
C PRO A 122 24.19 33.01 1.38
N LEU A 123 23.61 31.89 0.96
CA LEU A 123 24.35 30.85 0.24
C LEU A 123 24.75 31.37 -1.15
N ARG A 124 26.04 31.22 -1.50
CA ARG A 124 26.51 31.37 -2.89
C ARG A 124 25.65 30.45 -3.77
N LYS A 125 24.83 31.03 -4.64
CA LYS A 125 24.04 30.31 -5.66
C LYS A 125 24.98 29.41 -6.47
N LYS A 126 24.89 28.09 -6.29
CA LYS A 126 25.42 27.15 -7.28
C LYS A 126 24.58 27.27 -8.55
N ARG A 127 25.28 27.26 -9.68
CA ARG A 127 24.76 27.54 -11.04
C ARG A 127 23.58 26.64 -11.37
N ARG A 128 22.42 27.25 -11.61
CA ARG A 128 21.23 26.59 -12.17
C ARG A 128 21.56 26.21 -13.62
N VAL A 129 21.58 24.91 -13.92
CA VAL A 129 21.73 24.44 -15.30
C VAL A 129 20.36 24.51 -15.95
N THR A 130 20.22 25.37 -16.96
CA THR A 130 19.09 25.40 -17.89
C THR A 130 19.46 24.58 -19.13
N PRO A 131 18.61 23.64 -19.59
CA PRO A 131 18.68 23.12 -20.94
C PRO A 131 17.54 23.73 -21.76
N ASP A 132 17.87 24.79 -22.50
CA ASP A 132 17.12 25.26 -23.67
C ASP A 132 17.49 24.38 -24.85
N ASP A 133 16.47 23.85 -25.54
CA ASP A 133 16.35 23.80 -27.00
C ASP A 133 15.09 23.00 -27.39
N GLU A 134 14.43 23.47 -28.46
CA GLU A 134 13.21 22.90 -29.05
C GLU A 134 13.49 21.58 -29.79
N PRO A 135 12.53 20.64 -29.85
CA PRO A 135 12.69 19.41 -30.61
C PRO A 135 12.51 19.64 -32.12
N SER A 136 13.47 19.19 -32.93
CA SER A 136 13.29 19.02 -34.37
C SER A 136 12.43 17.79 -34.67
N PRO A 137 11.58 17.80 -35.70
CA PRO A 137 10.82 16.63 -36.10
C PRO A 137 11.67 15.64 -36.92
N ALA A 138 11.37 14.36 -36.70
CA ALA A 138 11.69 13.19 -37.51
C ALA A 138 13.06 12.50 -37.30
N ASP A 139 13.04 11.53 -36.38
CA ASP A 139 13.64 10.22 -36.65
C ASP A 139 12.54 9.15 -36.50
N GLU A 140 11.97 8.71 -37.63
CA GLU A 140 11.03 7.57 -37.66
C GLU A 140 11.72 6.24 -37.30
N GLU A 141 13.05 6.20 -37.26
CA GLU A 141 13.84 5.02 -36.88
C GLU A 141 13.64 4.60 -35.42
N GLN A 142 13.36 5.56 -34.52
CA GLN A 142 13.18 5.28 -33.09
C GLN A 142 11.99 4.34 -32.79
N TYR A 143 11.04 4.21 -33.72
CA TYR A 143 9.83 3.40 -33.55
C TYR A 143 9.97 1.98 -34.10
N ILE A 144 11.09 1.62 -34.73
CA ILE A 144 11.29 0.28 -35.33
C ILE A 144 11.67 -0.72 -34.24
N LEU A 145 11.05 -1.91 -34.26
CA LEU A 145 11.40 -3.01 -33.36
C LEU A 145 12.80 -3.53 -33.67
N ASP A 146 13.58 -3.77 -32.62
CA ASP A 146 14.90 -4.40 -32.75
C ASP A 146 14.72 -5.87 -33.15
N ASP A 147 15.75 -6.48 -33.75
CA ASP A 147 15.67 -7.85 -34.21
C ASP A 147 15.50 -8.84 -33.04
N TYR A 148 14.32 -9.46 -32.95
CA TYR A 148 14.05 -10.52 -31.99
C TYR A 148 14.62 -11.87 -32.49
N ASP A 149 15.30 -12.59 -31.61
CA ASP A 149 15.82 -13.94 -31.86
C ASP A 149 15.17 -14.95 -30.91
N ASP A 150 14.40 -15.86 -31.49
CA ASP A 150 13.58 -16.86 -30.79
C ASP A 150 14.40 -18.11 -30.38
N SER A 151 15.64 -18.22 -30.84
CA SER A 151 16.50 -19.41 -30.70
C SER A 151 17.05 -19.60 -29.28
N LYS A 152 16.76 -18.68 -28.35
CA LYS A 152 17.09 -18.82 -26.92
C LYS A 152 15.89 -19.43 -26.21
N ASP A 153 15.79 -20.75 -26.23
CA ASP A 153 14.91 -21.53 -25.34
C ASP A 153 15.43 -21.43 -23.89
N GLY A 154 15.30 -20.25 -23.30
CA GLY A 154 15.25 -20.12 -21.86
C GLY A 154 13.94 -20.76 -21.39
N LYS A 155 14.04 -21.76 -20.51
CA LYS A 155 12.90 -22.27 -19.72
C LYS A 155 12.04 -21.08 -19.30
N ILE A 156 10.70 -21.20 -19.38
CA ILE A 156 9.80 -20.27 -18.69
C ILE A 156 10.41 -20.04 -17.31
N PRO A 157 10.74 -18.79 -16.92
CA PRO A 157 11.16 -18.55 -15.56
C PRO A 157 9.98 -19.00 -14.72
N VAL A 158 10.12 -20.10 -13.99
CA VAL A 158 9.13 -20.55 -13.00
C VAL A 158 8.91 -19.45 -11.94
N ASN A 159 9.75 -18.42 -11.94
CA ASN A 159 9.61 -17.17 -11.22
C ASN A 159 9.85 -15.99 -12.18
N GLY A 160 8.82 -15.17 -12.42
CA GLY A 160 8.79 -14.05 -13.37
C GLY A 160 9.86 -12.97 -13.18
N GLN A 161 11.11 -13.30 -13.52
CA GLN A 161 12.24 -12.38 -13.61
C GLN A 161 12.03 -11.42 -14.79
N MET A 162 11.27 -10.37 -14.54
CA MET A 162 11.11 -9.23 -15.43
C MET A 162 12.09 -8.15 -15.02
N SER A 163 13.19 -8.03 -15.77
CA SER A 163 14.05 -6.85 -15.67
C SER A 163 13.28 -5.64 -16.22
N SER A 164 12.91 -4.70 -15.35
CA SER A 164 12.35 -3.38 -15.72
C SER A 164 13.38 -2.46 -16.41
N TYR A 165 14.58 -2.94 -16.72
CA TYR A 165 15.71 -2.15 -17.19
C TYR A 165 15.98 -2.38 -18.67
N SER A 166 16.58 -1.40 -19.36
CA SER A 166 17.30 -1.72 -20.60
C SER A 166 18.50 -2.60 -20.25
N THR A 167 18.89 -3.49 -21.16
CA THR A 167 20.04 -4.39 -21.01
C THR A 167 21.33 -3.66 -20.63
N GLU A 168 21.53 -2.45 -21.15
CA GLU A 168 22.69 -1.60 -20.86
C GLU A 168 22.56 -0.90 -19.50
N THR A 169 21.34 -0.55 -19.07
CA THR A 169 21.12 0.01 -17.73
C THR A 169 21.32 -1.07 -16.67
N ALA A 170 20.83 -2.29 -16.90
CA ALA A 170 21.13 -3.42 -16.02
C ALA A 170 22.64 -3.67 -15.93
N LYS A 171 23.36 -3.74 -17.06
CA LYS A 171 24.82 -3.89 -17.07
C LYS A 171 25.54 -2.75 -16.36
N LEU A 172 25.17 -1.49 -16.63
CA LEU A 172 25.76 -0.32 -15.96
C LEU A 172 25.53 -0.36 -14.45
N MET A 173 24.32 -0.73 -14.02
CA MET A 173 23.97 -0.81 -12.61
C MET A 173 24.72 -1.97 -11.93
N THR A 174 24.94 -3.10 -12.61
CA THR A 174 25.80 -4.18 -12.11
C THR A 174 27.27 -3.76 -12.03
N ASP A 175 27.79 -3.08 -13.04
CA ASP A 175 29.17 -2.53 -13.08
C ASP A 175 29.42 -1.50 -11.96
N LEU A 176 28.39 -0.77 -11.53
CA LEU A 176 28.44 0.20 -10.44
C LEU A 176 28.19 -0.45 -9.06
N GLY A 177 28.09 -1.78 -8.99
CA GLY A 177 27.77 -2.50 -7.74
C GLY A 177 26.35 -2.24 -7.22
N MET A 178 25.45 -1.73 -8.05
CA MET A 178 24.08 -1.32 -7.68
C MET A 178 23.03 -2.42 -7.91
N LEU A 179 23.43 -3.57 -8.45
CA LEU A 179 22.59 -4.77 -8.62
C LEU A 179 23.37 -5.98 -8.07
N GLN A 180 22.71 -6.82 -7.28
CA GLN A 180 23.31 -8.05 -6.73
C GLN A 180 23.73 -9.00 -7.88
N GLN A 181 24.98 -9.47 -7.86
CA GLN A 181 25.38 -10.63 -8.67
C GLN A 181 24.81 -11.91 -8.02
N LYS A 182 24.31 -12.86 -8.81
CA LYS A 182 23.99 -14.21 -8.31
C LYS A 182 25.28 -14.81 -7.72
N ARG A 183 25.30 -15.01 -6.40
CA ARG A 183 26.38 -15.75 -5.71
C ARG A 183 26.05 -17.23 -5.69
N ASP A 184 27.08 -18.08 -5.80
CA ASP A 184 26.96 -19.53 -5.65
C ASP A 184 26.46 -19.90 -4.25
N ASP A 185 25.48 -20.80 -4.16
CA ASP A 185 24.82 -21.27 -2.92
C ASP A 185 25.76 -22.04 -1.94
N ASN A 186 27.06 -22.13 -2.21
CA ASN A 186 28.03 -22.95 -1.47
C ASN A 186 29.10 -22.18 -0.66
N SER A 187 29.02 -20.85 -0.54
CA SER A 187 29.91 -20.10 0.37
C SER A 187 29.31 -20.00 1.79
N PRO A 188 30.07 -20.26 2.86
CA PRO A 188 29.56 -20.17 4.23
C PRO A 188 29.03 -18.75 4.53
N ASP A 189 27.76 -18.73 4.93
CA ASP A 189 26.84 -17.60 5.08
C ASP A 189 27.29 -16.64 6.21
N PHE A 190 27.97 -15.53 5.86
CA PHE A 190 28.34 -14.49 6.84
C PHE A 190 28.18 -13.05 6.32
N SER A 191 27.56 -12.81 5.16
CA SER A 191 27.62 -11.48 4.50
C SER A 191 26.29 -10.78 4.19
N GLU A 192 25.13 -11.29 4.61
CA GLU A 192 23.90 -10.49 4.51
C GLU A 192 23.46 -10.06 5.91
N ASP A 193 23.86 -8.85 6.30
CA ASP A 193 23.34 -8.20 7.50
C ASP A 193 21.81 -8.20 7.43
N LEU A 194 21.18 -8.87 8.40
CA LEU A 194 19.72 -8.94 8.52
C LEU A 194 19.14 -7.52 8.63
N LYS A 195 18.00 -7.30 7.95
CA LYS A 195 17.30 -6.01 7.86
C LYS A 195 15.85 -6.14 8.28
N VAL A 196 15.26 -5.01 8.70
CA VAL A 196 13.82 -4.89 8.92
C VAL A 196 13.19 -4.17 7.73
N LEU A 197 12.33 -4.87 7.00
CA LEU A 197 11.55 -4.34 5.89
C LEU A 197 10.16 -3.96 6.42
N PHE A 198 9.89 -2.67 6.53
CA PHE A 198 8.62 -2.15 7.03
C PHE A 198 7.75 -1.65 5.88
N CYS A 199 6.50 -2.08 5.86
CA CYS A 199 5.58 -1.84 4.76
C CYS A 199 4.24 -1.26 5.24
N SER A 200 3.74 -0.24 4.54
CA SER A 200 2.43 0.38 4.84
C SER A 200 1.66 0.71 3.56
N ARG A 201 0.34 0.89 3.69
CA ARG A 201 -0.59 1.14 2.57
C ARG A 201 -0.30 2.47 1.85
N THR A 202 -0.08 3.56 2.58
CA THR A 202 0.06 4.91 1.99
C THR A 202 1.39 5.57 2.29
N HIS A 203 1.76 6.53 1.43
CA HIS A 203 2.94 7.37 1.62
C HIS A 203 2.87 8.18 2.93
N SER A 204 1.71 8.76 3.25
CA SER A 204 1.51 9.54 4.48
C SER A 204 1.75 8.72 5.76
N GLN A 205 1.36 7.44 5.77
CA GLN A 205 1.63 6.53 6.88
C GLN A 205 3.12 6.25 7.03
N LEU A 206 3.85 6.08 5.91
CA LEU A 206 5.29 5.91 5.94
C LEU A 206 5.98 7.16 6.49
N SER A 207 5.60 8.37 6.06
CA SER A 207 6.13 9.61 6.63
C SER A 207 5.85 9.74 8.13
N GLN A 208 4.65 9.37 8.59
CA GLN A 208 4.33 9.34 10.01
C GLN A 208 5.22 8.34 10.77
N PHE A 209 5.40 7.14 10.22
CA PHE A 209 6.25 6.11 10.80
C PHE A 209 7.71 6.58 10.92
N VAL A 210 8.24 7.23 9.89
CA VAL A 210 9.60 7.81 9.90
C VAL A 210 9.74 8.88 10.99
N GLY A 211 8.70 9.69 11.23
CA GLY A 211 8.67 10.66 12.32
C GLY A 211 8.72 10.01 13.71
N GLU A 212 8.05 8.87 13.91
CA GLU A 212 8.16 8.09 15.16
C GLU A 212 9.53 7.41 15.28
N LEU A 213 10.08 6.92 14.17
CA LEU A 213 11.41 6.29 14.11
C LEU A 213 12.53 7.23 14.56
N GLN A 214 12.42 8.53 14.26
CA GLN A 214 13.36 9.57 14.68
C GLN A 214 13.40 9.78 16.21
N ARG A 215 12.39 9.31 16.96
CA ARG A 215 12.31 9.47 18.42
C ARG A 215 13.01 8.36 19.19
N VAL A 216 13.31 7.24 18.54
CA VAL A 216 13.88 6.05 19.18
C VAL A 216 15.40 6.12 19.17
N SER A 217 16.01 5.94 20.35
CA SER A 217 17.45 5.82 20.54
C SER A 217 17.76 4.41 21.01
N LEU A 218 18.75 3.77 20.39
CA LEU A 218 19.11 2.38 20.64
C LEU A 218 20.58 2.26 20.97
N PRO A 219 20.94 1.27 21.80
CA PRO A 219 22.34 1.02 22.08
C PRO A 219 23.02 0.43 20.85
N PRO A 220 24.37 0.44 20.80
CA PRO A 220 25.10 0.06 19.61
C PRO A 220 24.91 -1.42 19.30
N GLY A 221 24.89 -1.76 18.01
CA GLY A 221 24.71 -3.14 17.56
C GLY A 221 25.93 -4.04 17.80
N MET A 222 27.03 -3.48 18.29
CA MET A 222 28.20 -4.21 18.82
C MET A 222 28.47 -3.78 20.27
N PRO A 223 29.03 -4.66 21.11
CA PRO A 223 29.44 -4.28 22.46
C PRO A 223 30.52 -3.19 22.42
N PRO A 224 30.38 -2.09 23.20
CA PRO A 224 31.45 -1.10 23.35
C PRO A 224 32.71 -1.76 23.93
N GLU A 225 33.86 -1.12 23.76
CA GLU A 225 35.08 -1.57 24.43
C GLU A 225 34.91 -1.48 25.94
N PRO A 226 35.46 -2.44 26.73
CA PRO A 226 35.32 -2.45 28.18
C PRO A 226 35.86 -1.18 28.87
N GLU A 227 36.65 -0.35 28.17
CA GLU A 227 37.22 0.91 28.68
C GLU A 227 36.34 2.15 28.43
N MET A 228 35.22 2.02 27.69
CA MET A 228 34.30 3.13 27.41
C MET A 228 33.08 3.12 28.35
N ASN A 229 33.07 4.01 29.34
CA ASN A 229 31.98 4.18 30.33
C ASN A 229 30.81 5.07 29.85
N GLU A 230 30.71 5.41 28.57
CA GLU A 230 29.64 6.27 28.06
C GLU A 230 28.44 5.46 27.52
N GLU A 231 27.21 5.92 27.81
CA GLU A 231 25.99 5.47 27.15
C GLU A 231 26.00 5.92 25.67
N VAL A 232 26.80 5.26 24.84
CA VAL A 232 26.92 5.60 23.43
C VAL A 232 25.67 5.10 22.69
N SER A 233 24.81 6.01 22.23
CA SER A 233 23.72 5.67 21.30
C SER A 233 24.24 5.59 19.87
N GLU A 234 23.85 4.56 19.13
CA GLU A 234 24.17 4.45 17.70
C GLU A 234 22.97 4.86 16.86
N PRO A 235 23.08 5.88 15.98
CA PRO A 235 21.97 6.26 15.12
C PRO A 235 21.60 5.16 14.14
N LEU A 236 20.29 5.01 13.92
CA LEU A 236 19.71 4.04 13.00
C LEU A 236 20.03 4.39 11.54
N LYS A 237 20.48 3.40 10.79
CA LYS A 237 20.71 3.47 9.34
C LYS A 237 19.40 3.10 8.64
N HIS A 238 18.72 4.10 8.07
CA HIS A 238 17.37 3.94 7.49
C HIS A 238 17.32 4.37 6.03
N LEU A 239 16.43 3.73 5.26
CA LEU A 239 16.13 4.07 3.88
C LEU A 239 14.62 4.07 3.61
N THR A 240 14.12 5.13 2.98
CA THR A 240 12.73 5.19 2.47
C THR A 240 12.69 4.88 0.98
N LEU A 241 11.98 3.85 0.55
CA LEU A 241 11.79 3.54 -0.87
C LEU A 241 10.50 4.13 -1.41
N GLY A 242 10.55 4.54 -2.68
CA GLY A 242 9.55 5.39 -3.30
C GLY A 242 9.33 5.17 -4.78
N SER A 243 8.20 5.65 -5.28
CA SER A 243 7.94 5.69 -6.71
C SER A 243 8.75 6.80 -7.41
N ARG A 244 8.87 6.72 -8.74
CA ARG A 244 9.49 7.80 -9.53
C ARG A 244 8.74 9.13 -9.39
N LYS A 245 7.42 9.10 -9.14
CA LYS A 245 6.63 10.33 -8.92
C LYS A 245 7.12 11.12 -7.69
N ASN A 246 7.57 10.42 -6.65
CA ASN A 246 8.04 11.04 -5.42
C ASN A 246 9.53 11.44 -5.48
N LEU A 247 10.36 10.64 -6.14
CA LEU A 247 11.83 10.79 -6.11
C LEU A 247 12.44 11.44 -7.37
N CYS A 248 11.66 11.70 -8.42
CA CYS A 248 12.19 12.30 -9.65
C CYS A 248 12.46 13.80 -9.47
N ILE A 249 13.73 14.19 -9.62
CA ILE A 249 14.19 15.58 -9.53
C ILE A 249 14.29 16.28 -10.91
N ASN A 250 14.07 15.54 -12.00
CA ASN A 250 14.06 16.11 -13.34
C ASN A 250 12.71 16.80 -13.61
N LEU A 251 12.69 18.12 -13.59
CA LEU A 251 11.48 18.93 -13.77
C LEU A 251 10.72 18.67 -15.09
N LYS A 252 11.41 18.23 -16.15
CA LYS A 252 10.76 17.87 -17.43
C LYS A 252 9.97 16.56 -17.31
N VAL A 253 10.33 15.71 -16.36
CA VAL A 253 9.71 14.41 -16.12
C VAL A 253 8.73 14.47 -14.95
N SER A 254 9.11 15.09 -13.82
CA SER A 254 8.28 15.13 -12.60
C SER A 254 7.00 15.95 -12.74
N LYS A 255 6.94 16.87 -13.71
CA LYS A 255 5.74 17.66 -14.02
C LYS A 255 4.69 16.88 -14.82
N LEU A 256 4.98 15.66 -15.29
CA LEU A 256 4.00 14.84 -15.99
C LEU A 256 2.88 14.42 -15.04
N GLY A 257 1.63 14.51 -15.49
CA GLY A 257 0.44 14.34 -14.64
C GLY A 257 0.22 12.92 -14.10
N SER A 258 0.70 11.89 -14.80
CA SER A 258 0.50 10.47 -14.44
C SER A 258 1.81 9.75 -14.09
N LEU A 259 1.75 8.81 -13.15
CA LEU A 259 2.90 7.98 -12.75
C LEU A 259 3.46 7.19 -13.95
N THR A 260 2.60 6.76 -14.86
CA THR A 260 2.97 6.01 -16.04
C THR A 260 3.76 6.86 -17.02
N ALA A 261 3.30 8.08 -17.31
CA ALA A 261 4.04 9.03 -18.15
C ALA A 261 5.41 9.35 -17.54
N ILE A 262 5.50 9.50 -16.21
CA ILE A 262 6.77 9.68 -15.49
C ILE A 262 7.70 8.48 -15.71
N ASN A 263 7.19 7.26 -15.55
CA ASN A 263 7.95 6.03 -15.72
C ASN A 263 8.47 5.90 -17.15
N GLU A 264 7.60 6.10 -18.14
CA GLU A 264 7.96 6.03 -19.55
C GLU A 264 8.99 7.07 -19.90
N ARG A 265 8.72 8.35 -19.62
CA ARG A 265 9.63 9.44 -19.94
C ARG A 265 11.02 9.21 -19.32
N CYS A 266 11.05 8.72 -18.09
CA CYS A 266 12.29 8.36 -17.40
C CYS A 266 13.07 7.25 -18.13
N MET A 267 12.36 6.23 -18.63
CA MET A 267 12.96 5.11 -19.38
C MET A 267 13.40 5.51 -20.80
N GLU A 268 12.73 6.47 -21.45
CA GLU A 268 13.16 6.98 -22.77
C GLU A 268 14.51 7.66 -22.69
N LEU A 269 14.69 8.51 -21.67
CA LEU A 269 15.92 9.26 -21.42
C LEU A 269 17.13 8.35 -21.08
N GLN A 270 16.91 7.03 -20.98
CA GLN A 270 17.93 6.01 -20.71
C GLN A 270 18.24 5.15 -21.95
N GLN A 271 17.54 5.33 -23.07
CA GLN A 271 17.79 4.51 -24.26
C GLN A 271 19.11 4.86 -24.95
N THR A 272 19.69 3.85 -25.61
CA THR A 272 20.97 3.94 -26.30
C THR A 272 20.93 4.87 -27.52
N ASN A 273 19.80 4.89 -28.23
CA ASN A 273 19.54 5.75 -29.39
C ASN A 273 19.33 7.23 -29.04
N VAL A 274 19.16 7.57 -27.76
CA VAL A 274 19.08 8.96 -27.31
C VAL A 274 20.49 9.52 -27.14
N ALA A 275 20.77 10.60 -27.88
CA ALA A 275 22.04 11.30 -27.82
C ALA A 275 22.39 11.73 -26.38
N VAL A 276 23.67 11.75 -26.04
CA VAL A 276 24.14 11.82 -24.64
C VAL A 276 23.66 13.11 -23.95
N GLU A 277 23.56 14.19 -24.70
CA GLU A 277 23.04 15.51 -24.32
C GLU A 277 21.54 15.50 -23.98
N HIS A 278 20.77 14.56 -24.55
CA HIS A 278 19.33 14.41 -24.31
C HIS A 278 19.01 13.39 -23.20
N ARG A 279 20.02 12.70 -22.66
CA ARG A 279 19.83 11.74 -21.55
C ARG A 279 19.57 12.46 -20.24
N CYS A 280 19.00 11.74 -19.27
CA CYS A 280 18.78 12.32 -17.94
C CYS A 280 20.12 12.73 -17.30
N PRO A 281 20.29 14.01 -16.90
CA PRO A 281 21.57 14.50 -16.35
C PRO A 281 21.84 13.99 -14.93
N PHE A 282 20.79 13.61 -14.21
CA PHE A 282 20.88 13.15 -12.82
C PHE A 282 21.13 11.65 -12.68
N MET A 283 21.15 10.89 -13.77
CA MET A 283 21.30 9.44 -13.73
C MET A 283 22.67 9.03 -13.15
N PRO A 284 22.76 8.05 -12.23
CA PRO A 284 24.03 7.48 -11.80
C PRO A 284 24.82 6.92 -12.98
N ARG A 285 26.11 7.27 -13.04
CA ARG A 285 27.07 6.88 -14.08
C ARG A 285 28.45 6.71 -13.43
N LYS A 286 29.39 6.01 -14.07
CA LYS A 286 30.76 5.80 -13.56
C LYS A 286 31.49 7.12 -13.22
N ASN A 287 31.24 8.18 -13.98
CA ASN A 287 31.82 9.50 -13.72
C ASN A 287 31.25 10.24 -12.50
N ASN A 288 30.07 9.82 -11.99
CA ASN A 288 29.37 10.45 -10.88
C ASN A 288 29.28 9.51 -9.66
N GLU A 289 30.11 8.48 -9.60
CA GLU A 289 30.11 7.47 -8.52
C GLU A 289 30.30 8.10 -7.14
N GLN A 290 31.19 9.10 -7.02
CA GLN A 290 31.40 9.83 -5.78
C GLN A 290 30.11 10.51 -5.26
N LEU A 291 29.29 11.08 -6.16
CA LEU A 291 28.02 11.70 -5.77
C LEU A 291 27.00 10.66 -5.30
N VAL A 292 27.05 9.43 -5.83
CA VAL A 292 26.20 8.31 -5.39
C VAL A 292 26.62 7.85 -4.00
N LEU A 293 27.92 7.78 -3.73
CA LEU A 293 28.46 7.45 -2.40
C LEU A 293 28.16 8.56 -1.39
N GLU A 294 28.30 9.84 -1.77
CA GLU A 294 27.89 10.97 -0.93
C GLU A 294 26.38 10.92 -0.64
N PHE A 295 25.54 10.60 -1.63
CA PHE A 295 24.11 10.43 -1.44
C PHE A 295 23.81 9.31 -0.43
N ARG A 296 24.50 8.17 -0.52
CA ARG A 296 24.39 7.07 0.43
C ARG A 296 24.72 7.54 1.84
N ASP A 297 25.88 8.18 2.02
CA ASP A 297 26.35 8.59 3.33
C ASP A 297 25.42 9.68 3.94
N HIS A 298 24.92 10.64 3.14
CA HIS A 298 23.90 11.61 3.57
C HIS A 298 22.57 10.97 3.96
N THR A 299 22.18 9.90 3.28
CA THR A 299 20.93 9.16 3.56
C THR A 299 21.05 8.35 4.84
N LEU A 300 22.17 7.66 5.06
CA LEU A 300 22.40 6.84 6.25
C LEU A 300 22.77 7.65 7.50
N ALA A 301 23.26 8.87 7.33
CA ALA A 301 23.62 9.75 8.43
C ALA A 301 22.40 10.15 9.28
N LYS A 302 21.20 10.26 8.70
CA LYS A 302 19.99 10.69 9.41
C LYS A 302 18.79 9.93 8.86
N VAL A 303 17.88 9.51 9.73
CA VAL A 303 16.55 9.00 9.36
C VAL A 303 15.79 10.07 8.57
N ARG A 304 15.39 9.77 7.33
CA ARG A 304 14.77 10.73 6.38
C ARG A 304 13.50 10.17 5.76
N ASP A 305 12.49 11.03 5.61
CA ASP A 305 11.30 10.70 4.81
C ASP A 305 11.58 10.79 3.29
N ILE A 306 10.59 10.46 2.45
CA ILE A 306 10.79 10.45 1.00
C ILE A 306 11.12 11.84 0.46
N GLU A 307 10.48 12.88 1.01
CA GLU A 307 10.63 14.25 0.56
C GLU A 307 12.03 14.78 0.90
N GLU A 308 12.51 14.52 2.11
CA GLU A 308 13.87 14.81 2.56
C GLU A 308 14.89 14.07 1.69
N MET A 309 14.65 12.80 1.30
CA MET A 309 15.55 12.11 0.38
C MET A 309 15.59 12.75 -1.01
N ALA A 310 14.44 13.15 -1.55
CA ALA A 310 14.38 13.85 -2.84
C ALA A 310 15.14 15.18 -2.79
N GLN A 311 15.10 15.88 -1.67
CA GLN A 311 15.88 17.11 -1.43
C GLN A 311 17.39 16.83 -1.38
N VAL A 312 17.83 15.73 -0.77
CA VAL A 312 19.26 15.33 -0.77
C VAL A 312 19.76 15.13 -2.20
N GLY A 313 19.04 14.37 -3.03
CA GLY A 313 19.46 14.16 -4.41
C GLY A 313 19.36 15.44 -5.26
N THR A 314 18.40 16.33 -4.98
CA THR A 314 18.33 17.66 -5.61
C THR A 314 19.56 18.51 -5.27
N ARG A 315 20.01 18.48 -4.00
CA ARG A 315 21.17 19.24 -3.51
C ARG A 315 22.48 18.72 -4.10
N LEU A 316 22.64 17.40 -4.20
CA LEU A 316 23.83 16.73 -4.73
C LEU A 316 23.83 16.66 -6.26
N GLY A 317 22.68 16.82 -6.91
CA GLY A 317 22.55 16.69 -8.36
C GLY A 317 22.57 15.24 -8.85
N VAL A 318 22.09 14.30 -8.05
CA VAL A 318 22.02 12.86 -8.38
C VAL A 318 20.60 12.34 -8.21
N CYS A 319 20.17 11.41 -9.06
CA CYS A 319 18.83 10.87 -9.07
C CYS A 319 18.59 10.02 -7.80
N PRO A 320 17.73 10.47 -6.87
CA PRO A 320 17.46 9.73 -5.63
C PRO A 320 16.87 8.34 -5.91
N TYR A 321 16.00 8.23 -6.93
CA TYR A 321 15.36 6.97 -7.28
C TYR A 321 16.37 5.87 -7.59
N TYR A 322 17.41 6.15 -8.39
CA TYR A 322 18.44 5.16 -8.71
C TYR A 322 19.51 5.04 -7.64
N ALA A 323 19.94 6.16 -7.05
CA ALA A 323 20.96 6.18 -6.00
C ALA A 323 20.52 5.45 -4.73
N SER A 324 19.22 5.40 -4.41
CA SER A 324 18.70 4.66 -3.25
C SER A 324 19.09 3.18 -3.21
N ARG A 325 19.38 2.54 -4.35
CA ARG A 325 19.76 1.11 -4.43
C ARG A 325 21.09 0.81 -3.74
N THR A 326 22.06 1.73 -3.77
CA THR A 326 23.35 1.56 -3.06
C THR A 326 23.23 1.72 -1.55
N VAL A 327 22.08 2.22 -1.08
CA VAL A 327 21.81 2.44 0.34
C VAL A 327 21.19 1.19 0.98
N ILE A 328 20.52 0.33 0.18
CA ILE A 328 19.78 -0.83 0.67
C ILE A 328 20.70 -1.76 1.48
N GLU A 329 21.90 -2.06 0.98
CA GLU A 329 22.84 -3.00 1.61
C GLU A 329 23.25 -2.57 3.02
N SER A 330 23.54 -1.28 3.21
CA SER A 330 23.99 -0.71 4.48
C SER A 330 22.85 -0.25 5.41
N ALA A 331 21.59 -0.35 4.96
CA ALA A 331 20.43 0.02 5.76
C ALA A 331 20.09 -1.09 6.76
N GLU A 332 19.70 -0.69 7.97
CA GLU A 332 19.18 -1.57 9.02
C GLU A 332 17.66 -1.72 8.91
N MET A 333 17.00 -0.63 8.50
CA MET A 333 15.57 -0.57 8.29
C MET A 333 15.25 0.06 6.94
N VAL A 334 14.40 -0.61 6.16
CA VAL A 334 13.93 -0.12 4.87
C VAL A 334 12.40 0.01 4.92
N THR A 335 11.89 1.20 4.67
CA THR A 335 10.44 1.47 4.61
C THR A 335 9.97 1.54 3.17
N LEU A 336 8.94 0.77 2.80
CA LEU A 336 8.44 0.68 1.41
C LEU A 336 6.90 0.55 1.34
N PRO A 337 6.24 1.02 0.27
CA PRO A 337 4.79 0.85 0.10
C PRO A 337 4.42 -0.57 -0.37
N TYR A 338 3.15 -0.95 -0.16
CA TYR A 338 2.60 -2.28 -0.51
C TYR A 338 2.99 -2.78 -1.91
N PRO A 339 2.87 -2.00 -3.01
CA PRO A 339 3.18 -2.51 -4.34
C PRO A 339 4.65 -2.93 -4.50
N LEU A 340 5.59 -2.21 -3.85
CA LEU A 340 7.02 -2.55 -3.94
C LEU A 340 7.35 -3.83 -3.15
N LEU A 341 6.59 -4.14 -2.09
CA LEU A 341 6.76 -5.37 -1.33
C LEU A 341 6.04 -6.54 -1.98
N LEU A 342 4.81 -6.38 -2.46
CA LEU A 342 3.97 -7.49 -2.90
C LEU A 342 4.28 -7.94 -4.33
N GLN A 343 4.62 -7.01 -5.23
CA GLN A 343 4.97 -7.35 -6.61
C GLN A 343 6.41 -7.86 -6.68
N LYS A 344 6.57 -9.14 -7.06
CA LYS A 344 7.88 -9.79 -7.24
C LYS A 344 8.79 -9.02 -8.19
N THR A 345 8.25 -8.59 -9.33
CA THR A 345 8.97 -7.81 -10.35
C THR A 345 9.49 -6.47 -9.81
N ALA A 346 8.75 -5.84 -8.88
CA ALA A 346 9.18 -4.60 -8.24
C ALA A 346 10.32 -4.84 -7.24
N ARG A 347 10.24 -5.91 -6.43
CA ARG A 347 11.31 -6.33 -5.52
C ARG A 347 12.61 -6.63 -6.27
N GLU A 348 12.52 -7.44 -7.32
CA GLU A 348 13.65 -7.82 -8.17
C GLU A 348 14.26 -6.60 -8.86
N ALA A 349 13.43 -5.68 -9.37
CA ALA A 349 13.93 -4.44 -9.94
C ALA A 349 14.72 -3.64 -8.89
N LEU A 350 14.25 -3.53 -7.66
CA LEU A 350 14.94 -2.79 -6.61
C LEU A 350 16.15 -3.52 -6.02
N GLY A 351 16.34 -4.80 -6.34
CA GLY A 351 17.38 -5.64 -5.74
C GLY A 351 17.07 -5.97 -4.27
N ILE A 352 15.79 -6.04 -3.90
CA ILE A 352 15.37 -6.39 -2.55
C ILE A 352 15.24 -7.91 -2.44
N SER A 353 16.18 -8.53 -1.72
CA SER A 353 16.03 -9.89 -1.22
C SER A 353 15.15 -9.88 0.02
N LEU A 354 14.30 -10.91 0.18
CA LEU A 354 13.58 -11.15 1.43
C LEU A 354 14.26 -12.21 2.30
N ARG A 355 15.24 -12.94 1.73
CA ARG A 355 15.88 -14.11 2.35
C ARG A 355 16.46 -13.75 3.72
N GLY A 356 15.95 -14.38 4.77
CA GLY A 356 16.44 -14.19 6.14
C GLY A 356 16.16 -12.81 6.77
N HIS A 357 15.42 -11.92 6.10
CA HIS A 357 15.05 -10.60 6.63
C HIS A 357 13.71 -10.63 7.38
N ILE A 358 13.44 -9.60 8.19
CA ILE A 358 12.15 -9.44 8.90
C ILE A 358 11.23 -8.58 8.04
N VAL A 359 10.00 -9.04 7.81
CA VAL A 359 8.98 -8.28 7.07
C VAL A 359 7.87 -7.87 8.03
N ILE A 360 7.65 -6.56 8.18
CA ILE A 360 6.55 -5.99 8.98
C ILE A 360 5.59 -5.30 8.03
N ILE A 361 4.32 -5.70 8.05
CA ILE A 361 3.25 -5.10 7.26
C ILE A 361 2.27 -4.42 8.22
N ASP A 362 2.26 -3.09 8.21
CA ASP A 362 1.33 -2.27 8.98
C ASP A 362 0.07 -1.96 8.17
N GLU A 363 -1.06 -1.81 8.87
CA GLU A 363 -2.41 -1.76 8.30
C GLU A 363 -2.76 -3.00 7.46
N ALA A 364 -2.32 -4.16 7.94
CA ALA A 364 -2.49 -5.46 7.28
C ALA A 364 -3.96 -5.88 7.12
N HIS A 365 -4.92 -5.16 7.71
CA HIS A 365 -6.34 -5.38 7.49
C HIS A 365 -6.78 -5.18 6.02
N ASN A 366 -5.99 -4.44 5.24
CA ASN A 366 -6.18 -4.26 3.80
C ASN A 366 -5.31 -5.20 2.95
N LEU A 367 -4.48 -6.05 3.55
CA LEU A 367 -3.46 -6.82 2.82
C LEU A 367 -4.08 -7.75 1.77
N MET A 368 -5.11 -8.53 2.14
CA MET A 368 -5.78 -9.44 1.20
C MET A 368 -6.37 -8.67 0.01
N ASN A 369 -7.11 -7.59 0.27
CA ASN A 369 -7.68 -6.73 -0.76
C ASN A 369 -6.59 -6.09 -1.64
N ALA A 370 -5.44 -5.73 -1.05
CA ALA A 370 -4.32 -5.17 -1.79
C ALA A 370 -3.67 -6.20 -2.72
N ILE A 371 -3.49 -7.44 -2.27
CA ILE A 371 -3.00 -8.55 -3.11
C ILE A 371 -4.01 -8.81 -4.23
N GLU A 372 -5.29 -8.94 -3.90
CA GLU A 372 -6.36 -9.14 -4.89
C GLU A 372 -6.37 -8.01 -5.93
N GLY A 373 -6.29 -6.75 -5.51
CA GLY A 373 -6.26 -5.60 -6.41
C GLY A 373 -5.00 -5.48 -7.27
N ILE A 374 -3.84 -5.93 -6.78
CA ILE A 374 -2.58 -5.92 -7.53
C ILE A 374 -2.58 -6.95 -8.67
N TYR A 375 -3.19 -8.11 -8.44
CA TYR A 375 -3.20 -9.23 -9.38
C TYR A 375 -4.52 -9.37 -10.16
N SER A 376 -5.52 -8.55 -9.87
CA SER A 376 -6.73 -8.41 -10.67
C SER A 376 -6.55 -7.37 -11.76
N THR A 377 -7.11 -7.62 -12.94
CA THR A 377 -7.01 -6.69 -14.08
C THR A 377 -8.34 -6.53 -14.78
N GLN A 378 -8.53 -5.41 -15.48
CA GLN A 378 -9.70 -5.19 -16.32
C GLN A 378 -9.30 -4.55 -17.64
N ILE A 379 -10.09 -4.82 -18.66
CA ILE A 379 -9.92 -4.23 -19.99
C ILE A 379 -11.27 -3.97 -20.64
N SER A 380 -11.46 -2.76 -21.17
CA SER A 380 -12.69 -2.38 -21.86
C SER A 380 -12.62 -2.65 -23.35
N GLU A 381 -13.79 -2.75 -24.00
CA GLU A 381 -13.93 -2.79 -25.45
C GLU A 381 -13.21 -1.63 -26.14
N VAL A 382 -13.36 -0.41 -25.58
CA VAL A 382 -12.74 0.80 -26.11
C VAL A 382 -11.22 0.67 -26.12
N GLN A 383 -10.64 0.12 -25.05
CA GLN A 383 -9.20 -0.15 -24.96
C GLN A 383 -8.77 -1.21 -25.98
N LEU A 384 -9.53 -2.31 -26.12
CA LEU A 384 -9.22 -3.34 -27.11
C LEU A 384 -9.22 -2.79 -28.55
N ASN A 385 -10.23 -1.99 -28.92
CA ASN A 385 -10.32 -1.35 -30.23
C ASN A 385 -9.16 -0.37 -30.46
N ARG A 386 -8.88 0.52 -29.51
CA ARG A 386 -7.76 1.48 -29.61
C ARG A 386 -6.42 0.78 -29.82
N ALA A 387 -6.15 -0.29 -29.08
CA ALA A 387 -4.92 -1.05 -29.23
C ALA A 387 -4.83 -1.80 -30.56
N ARG A 388 -5.94 -2.40 -31.00
CA ARG A 388 -6.03 -3.06 -32.30
C ARG A 388 -5.70 -2.08 -33.43
N ASP A 389 -6.34 -0.92 -33.43
CA ASP A 389 -6.15 0.09 -34.48
C ASP A 389 -4.72 0.63 -34.47
N SER A 390 -4.16 0.89 -33.29
CA SER A 390 -2.77 1.32 -33.14
C SER A 390 -1.78 0.29 -33.68
N LEU A 391 -2.00 -1.00 -33.41
CA LEU A 391 -1.17 -2.09 -33.94
C LEU A 391 -1.30 -2.23 -35.46
N LEU A 392 -2.50 -2.06 -36.02
CA LEU A 392 -2.72 -2.13 -37.46
C LEU A 392 -2.04 -0.97 -38.19
N VAL A 393 -2.14 0.25 -37.66
CA VAL A 393 -1.44 1.44 -38.19
C VAL A 393 0.09 1.22 -38.16
N TYR A 394 0.60 0.70 -37.04
CA TYR A 394 2.02 0.36 -36.91
C TYR A 394 2.46 -0.71 -37.92
N LEU A 395 1.70 -1.80 -38.04
CA LEU A 395 1.97 -2.87 -39.01
C LEU A 395 1.92 -2.33 -40.44
N GLN A 396 0.96 -1.48 -40.81
CA GLN A 396 0.84 -0.92 -42.15
C GLN A 396 2.08 -0.11 -42.54
N LYS A 397 2.60 0.71 -41.61
CA LYS A 397 3.82 1.52 -41.85
C LYS A 397 5.09 0.68 -41.89
N PHE A 398 5.28 -0.22 -40.93
CA PHE A 398 6.56 -0.91 -40.72
C PHE A 398 6.61 -2.33 -41.31
N ARG A 399 5.56 -2.80 -42.00
CA ARG A 399 5.46 -4.16 -42.57
C ARG A 399 6.72 -4.64 -43.29
N ASN A 400 7.29 -3.79 -44.14
CA ASN A 400 8.43 -4.16 -44.99
C ASN A 400 9.79 -3.90 -44.32
N ARG A 401 9.80 -3.21 -43.16
CA ARG A 401 11.00 -2.86 -42.40
C ARG A 401 11.23 -3.79 -41.20
N LEU A 402 10.18 -4.48 -40.74
CA LEU A 402 10.26 -5.44 -39.64
C LEU A 402 10.79 -6.79 -40.12
N LYS A 403 11.67 -7.39 -39.31
CA LYS A 403 12.07 -8.80 -39.46
C LYS A 403 10.86 -9.72 -39.49
N GLY A 404 10.96 -10.82 -40.24
CA GLY A 404 9.87 -11.81 -40.40
C GLY A 404 9.30 -12.31 -39.06
N SER A 405 10.16 -12.56 -38.07
CA SER A 405 9.76 -12.98 -36.72
C SER A 405 8.92 -11.91 -36.00
N ASN A 406 9.40 -10.66 -35.95
CA ASN A 406 8.66 -9.54 -35.34
C ASN A 406 7.28 -9.36 -35.97
N ARG A 407 7.17 -9.51 -37.30
CA ARG A 407 5.88 -9.42 -38.00
C ARG A 407 4.90 -10.50 -37.56
N VAL A 408 5.39 -11.74 -37.39
CA VAL A 408 4.55 -12.86 -36.92
C VAL A 408 4.04 -12.57 -35.52
N TYR A 409 4.91 -12.19 -34.59
CA TYR A 409 4.52 -11.90 -33.20
C TYR A 409 3.54 -10.72 -33.09
N VAL A 410 3.78 -9.59 -33.78
CA VAL A 410 2.84 -8.45 -33.78
C VAL A 410 1.49 -8.86 -34.37
N THR A 411 1.48 -9.69 -35.42
CA THR A 411 0.24 -10.22 -36.00
C THR A 411 -0.48 -11.16 -35.02
N GLN A 412 0.25 -11.97 -34.24
CA GLN A 412 -0.33 -12.81 -33.18
C GLN A 412 -0.99 -11.95 -32.10
N VAL A 413 -0.37 -10.83 -31.67
CA VAL A 413 -1.00 -9.90 -30.72
C VAL A 413 -2.33 -9.37 -31.26
N VAL A 414 -2.37 -8.94 -32.53
CA VAL A 414 -3.61 -8.49 -33.18
C VAL A 414 -4.67 -9.60 -33.21
N ARG A 415 -4.28 -10.85 -33.51
CA ARG A 415 -5.21 -11.99 -33.52
C ARG A 415 -5.81 -12.28 -32.16
N VAL A 416 -5.02 -12.18 -31.09
CA VAL A 416 -5.50 -12.36 -29.71
C VAL A 416 -6.51 -11.25 -29.37
N ILE A 417 -6.19 -9.99 -29.68
CA ILE A 417 -7.11 -8.86 -29.45
C ILE A 417 -8.40 -9.02 -30.27
N ASP A 418 -8.30 -9.44 -31.53
CA ASP A 418 -9.45 -9.76 -32.38
C ASP A 418 -10.34 -10.84 -31.76
N SER A 419 -9.77 -11.87 -31.15
CA SER A 419 -10.53 -12.93 -30.46
C SER A 419 -11.29 -12.38 -29.25
N LEU A 420 -10.62 -11.56 -28.44
CA LEU A 420 -11.25 -10.89 -27.29
C LEU A 420 -12.37 -9.94 -27.74
N LEU A 421 -12.16 -9.16 -28.80
CA LEU A 421 -13.20 -8.29 -29.37
C LEU A 421 -14.39 -9.09 -29.90
N LEU A 422 -14.16 -10.18 -30.65
CA LEU A 422 -15.23 -11.05 -31.13
C LEU A 422 -16.05 -11.63 -29.96
N PHE A 423 -15.39 -11.98 -28.87
CA PHE A 423 -16.06 -12.43 -27.66
C PHE A 423 -16.92 -11.30 -27.06
N VAL A 424 -16.33 -10.12 -26.87
CA VAL A 424 -17.01 -8.92 -26.34
C VAL A 424 -18.25 -8.56 -27.16
N THR A 425 -18.16 -8.51 -28.48
CA THR A 425 -19.28 -8.18 -29.38
C THR A 425 -20.42 -9.19 -29.31
N ARG A 426 -20.14 -10.48 -29.07
CA ARG A 426 -21.19 -11.49 -28.88
C ARG A 426 -22.04 -11.24 -27.64
N PHE A 427 -21.43 -10.76 -26.55
CA PHE A 427 -22.15 -10.50 -25.29
C PHE A 427 -22.89 -9.17 -25.29
N LEU A 428 -22.48 -8.18 -26.09
CA LEU A 428 -23.26 -6.95 -26.31
C LEU A 428 -24.65 -7.23 -26.90
N LEU A 429 -24.82 -8.34 -27.62
CA LEU A 429 -26.10 -8.77 -28.20
C LEU A 429 -27.01 -9.52 -27.20
N THR A 430 -26.51 -9.80 -25.99
CA THR A 430 -27.29 -10.49 -24.95
C THR A 430 -27.98 -9.49 -24.02
N ASN A 431 -29.19 -9.81 -23.56
CA ASN A 431 -29.96 -8.95 -22.63
C ASN A 431 -29.46 -8.97 -21.18
N THR A 432 -28.36 -9.67 -20.89
CA THR A 432 -27.79 -9.77 -19.53
C THR A 432 -26.80 -8.63 -19.27
N ALA A 433 -26.78 -8.09 -18.05
CA ALA A 433 -25.89 -6.99 -17.68
C ALA A 433 -24.46 -7.42 -17.30
N GLY A 434 -24.20 -8.73 -17.18
CA GLY A 434 -22.88 -9.28 -16.87
C GLY A 434 -22.93 -10.76 -16.49
N GLY A 435 -21.77 -11.40 -16.34
CA GLY A 435 -21.65 -12.81 -16.00
C GLY A 435 -20.22 -13.33 -15.86
N THR A 436 -20.06 -14.61 -15.52
CA THR A 436 -18.77 -15.30 -15.37
C THR A 436 -18.34 -15.97 -16.68
N ILE A 437 -17.04 -16.03 -16.93
CA ILE A 437 -16.44 -16.55 -18.16
C ILE A 437 -15.36 -17.58 -17.83
N ASP A 438 -15.31 -18.64 -18.62
CA ASP A 438 -14.20 -19.60 -18.63
C ASP A 438 -13.07 -19.09 -19.53
N ALA A 439 -11.82 -19.16 -19.07
CA ALA A 439 -10.66 -18.68 -19.82
C ALA A 439 -10.58 -19.30 -21.23
N ASP A 440 -10.87 -20.60 -21.34
CA ASP A 440 -10.85 -21.33 -22.62
C ASP A 440 -11.80 -20.74 -23.66
N LYS A 441 -12.93 -20.15 -23.22
CA LYS A 441 -13.89 -19.52 -24.13
C LYS A 441 -13.39 -18.17 -24.66
N LEU A 442 -12.56 -17.44 -23.90
CA LEU A 442 -11.96 -16.18 -24.37
C LEU A 442 -10.99 -16.40 -25.54
N LEU A 443 -10.33 -17.56 -25.56
CA LEU A 443 -9.36 -17.95 -26.58
C LEU A 443 -9.96 -18.84 -27.69
N SER A 444 -11.27 -19.10 -27.63
CA SER A 444 -11.96 -19.94 -28.61
C SER A 444 -12.22 -19.20 -29.94
N GLY A 445 -11.21 -19.16 -30.82
CA GLY A 445 -11.38 -18.59 -32.17
C GLY A 445 -10.07 -18.40 -32.95
N LYS A 446 -10.16 -18.47 -34.29
CA LYS A 446 -9.07 -18.11 -35.23
C LYS A 446 -7.68 -18.73 -34.95
N ALA A 447 -7.63 -19.96 -34.42
CA ALA A 447 -6.38 -20.65 -34.03
C ALA A 447 -5.56 -19.90 -32.95
N VAL A 448 -6.20 -19.08 -32.11
CA VAL A 448 -5.55 -18.36 -31.01
C VAL A 448 -5.17 -19.30 -29.86
N ASP A 449 -5.91 -20.40 -29.71
CA ASP A 449 -5.61 -21.53 -28.83
C ASP A 449 -4.25 -22.19 -29.11
N GLN A 450 -3.72 -22.03 -30.33
CA GLN A 450 -2.40 -22.54 -30.73
C GLN A 450 -1.25 -21.56 -30.45
N ILE A 451 -1.55 -20.33 -30.01
CA ILE A 451 -0.54 -19.31 -29.72
C ILE A 451 -0.02 -19.52 -28.31
N ASP A 452 1.30 -19.67 -28.18
CA ASP A 452 1.98 -19.66 -26.89
C ASP A 452 1.93 -18.25 -26.28
N LEU A 453 0.97 -18.03 -25.38
CA LEU A 453 0.78 -16.75 -24.70
C LEU A 453 1.99 -16.35 -23.85
N ALA A 454 2.72 -17.30 -23.27
CA ALA A 454 3.90 -16.99 -22.47
C ALA A 454 5.02 -16.40 -23.35
N LYS A 455 5.26 -17.00 -24.52
CA LYS A 455 6.19 -16.44 -25.52
C LYS A 455 5.73 -15.09 -26.04
N LEU A 456 4.43 -14.94 -26.32
CA LEU A 456 3.87 -13.69 -26.82
C LEU A 456 4.04 -12.54 -25.82
N ILE A 457 3.78 -12.78 -24.53
CA ILE A 457 3.93 -11.76 -23.49
C ILE A 457 5.40 -11.41 -23.28
N ARG A 458 6.29 -12.42 -23.28
CA ARG A 458 7.75 -12.20 -23.25
C ARG A 458 8.17 -11.29 -24.41
N TYR A 459 7.70 -11.57 -25.61
CA TYR A 459 7.96 -10.73 -26.78
C TYR A 459 7.45 -9.30 -26.61
N ILE A 460 6.19 -9.08 -26.18
CA ILE A 460 5.62 -7.73 -25.97
C ILE A 460 6.51 -6.93 -25.02
N SER A 461 6.99 -7.57 -23.95
CA SER A 461 7.86 -6.97 -22.94
C SER A 461 9.27 -6.66 -23.48
N GLU A 462 9.97 -7.67 -24.00
CA GLU A 462 11.38 -7.56 -24.42
C GLU A 462 11.56 -6.63 -25.63
N SER A 463 10.64 -6.70 -26.59
CA SER A 463 10.64 -5.84 -27.78
C SER A 463 10.16 -4.41 -27.49
N LYS A 464 9.58 -4.18 -26.30
CA LYS A 464 8.94 -2.93 -25.89
C LYS A 464 7.86 -2.49 -26.87
N LEU A 465 7.11 -3.46 -27.40
CA LEU A 465 6.10 -3.26 -28.45
C LEU A 465 5.08 -2.20 -28.05
N ALA A 466 4.54 -2.28 -26.83
CA ALA A 466 3.52 -1.37 -26.33
C ALA A 466 3.94 0.10 -26.51
N ARG A 467 5.20 0.41 -26.16
CA ARG A 467 5.76 1.75 -26.26
C ARG A 467 6.01 2.19 -27.71
N LYS A 468 6.58 1.32 -28.55
CA LYS A 468 6.90 1.66 -29.96
C LYS A 468 5.62 1.93 -30.76
N VAL A 469 4.57 1.16 -30.52
CA VAL A 469 3.27 1.30 -31.20
C VAL A 469 2.55 2.57 -30.75
N GLU A 470 2.46 2.82 -29.44
CA GLU A 470 1.77 4.00 -28.91
C GLU A 470 2.51 5.31 -29.23
N GLY A 471 3.84 5.29 -29.17
CA GLY A 471 4.67 6.42 -29.60
C GLY A 471 4.43 6.79 -31.07
N TYR A 472 4.34 5.78 -31.95
CA TYR A 472 4.03 6.01 -33.37
C TYR A 472 2.58 6.48 -33.58
N ALA A 473 1.61 5.87 -32.89
CA ALA A 473 0.21 6.29 -32.99
C ALA A 473 0.00 7.74 -32.56
N SER A 474 0.68 8.16 -31.48
CA SER A 474 0.67 9.56 -31.01
C SER A 474 1.33 10.51 -32.03
N HIS A 475 2.44 10.09 -32.63
CA HIS A 475 3.10 10.86 -33.69
C HIS A 475 2.19 11.07 -34.91
N VAL A 476 1.48 10.04 -35.35
CA VAL A 476 0.50 10.13 -36.46
C VAL A 476 -0.67 11.05 -36.09
N ALA A 477 -1.20 10.95 -34.86
CA ALA A 477 -2.28 11.81 -34.38
C ALA A 477 -1.86 13.30 -34.32
N GLN A 478 -0.60 13.58 -33.97
CA GLN A 478 -0.03 14.94 -34.00
C GLN A 478 0.12 15.48 -35.43
N LEU A 479 0.47 14.62 -36.40
CA LEU A 479 0.58 15.01 -37.82
C LEU A 479 -0.79 15.26 -38.48
N GLN A 480 -1.85 14.58 -38.02
CA GLN A 480 -3.21 14.72 -38.57
C GLN A 480 -3.97 15.92 -37.99
N ASN A 481 -3.63 16.39 -36.78
CA ASN A 481 -4.20 17.58 -36.16
C ASN A 481 -3.36 18.84 -36.47
N ALA A 482 -3.56 19.45 -37.65
CA ALA A 482 -3.10 20.81 -37.94
C ALA A 482 -3.80 21.84 -37.01
N PRO A 483 -3.24 23.04 -36.75
CA PRO A 483 -3.69 23.92 -35.69
C PRO A 483 -4.96 24.69 -36.09
N THR A 484 -6.12 24.06 -36.05
CA THR A 484 -7.39 24.78 -35.97
C THR A 484 -7.70 25.06 -34.51
N ARG A 485 -7.51 26.33 -34.12
CA ARG A 485 -7.96 26.88 -32.84
C ARG A 485 -9.45 26.57 -32.62
N ASN A 486 -9.78 26.24 -31.37
CA ASN A 486 -11.09 26.22 -30.73
C ASN A 486 -11.97 24.96 -30.91
N THR A 487 -11.61 23.90 -30.19
CA THR A 487 -12.57 23.10 -29.42
C THR A 487 -11.88 22.60 -28.15
N LYS A 488 -12.14 23.28 -27.03
CA LYS A 488 -11.81 22.79 -25.68
C LYS A 488 -12.90 21.83 -25.24
N GLU A 489 -12.99 20.63 -25.82
CA GLU A 489 -13.82 19.57 -25.26
C GLU A 489 -13.09 18.22 -25.33
N THR A 490 -12.91 17.61 -24.16
CA THR A 490 -12.43 16.23 -23.90
C THR A 490 -11.03 15.85 -24.40
N GLN A 491 -10.00 16.60 -23.99
CA GLN A 491 -8.67 15.99 -23.82
C GLN A 491 -8.62 15.30 -22.45
N ASN A 492 -9.20 14.11 -22.36
CA ASN A 492 -9.05 13.27 -21.17
C ASN A 492 -7.63 12.70 -21.13
N GLU A 493 -6.97 13.01 -20.01
CA GLU A 493 -5.90 12.33 -19.29
C GLU A 493 -5.01 11.33 -20.05
N HIS A 494 -3.69 11.56 -19.93
CA HIS A 494 -2.62 10.64 -20.33
C HIS A 494 -2.66 9.35 -19.50
N ASP A 495 -3.58 8.45 -19.87
CA ASP A 495 -3.70 7.08 -19.39
C ASP A 495 -2.49 6.23 -19.77
N VAL A 496 -2.30 5.13 -19.05
CA VAL A 496 -1.31 4.06 -19.35
C VAL A 496 -1.46 3.59 -20.80
N PRO A 497 -0.36 3.22 -21.49
CA PRO A 497 -0.45 2.71 -22.84
C PRO A 497 -1.44 1.56 -22.95
N THR A 498 -2.29 1.61 -23.97
CA THR A 498 -3.42 0.68 -24.10
C THR A 498 -2.93 -0.77 -24.26
N LEU A 499 -1.74 -0.94 -24.87
CA LEU A 499 -1.09 -2.23 -25.01
C LEU A 499 -0.47 -2.77 -23.70
N THR A 500 -0.11 -1.91 -22.75
CA THR A 500 0.36 -2.33 -21.42
C THR A 500 -0.79 -2.92 -20.60
N HIS A 501 -2.00 -2.36 -20.74
CA HIS A 501 -3.21 -2.96 -20.17
C HIS A 501 -3.50 -4.34 -20.77
N ILE A 502 -3.35 -4.47 -22.10
CA ILE A 502 -3.50 -5.77 -22.77
C ILE A 502 -2.45 -6.75 -22.26
N GLN A 503 -1.18 -6.36 -22.20
CA GLN A 503 -0.12 -7.24 -21.68
C GLN A 503 -0.45 -7.73 -20.26
N SER A 504 -0.91 -6.83 -19.38
CA SER A 504 -1.30 -7.18 -18.01
C SER A 504 -2.49 -8.14 -18.01
N PHE A 505 -3.49 -7.92 -18.85
CA PHE A 505 -4.63 -8.82 -18.99
C PHE A 505 -4.22 -10.19 -19.55
N LEU A 506 -3.35 -10.24 -20.56
CA LEU A 506 -2.84 -11.49 -21.13
C LEU A 506 -2.08 -12.33 -20.10
N MET A 507 -1.34 -11.69 -19.18
CA MET A 507 -0.70 -12.42 -18.06
C MET A 507 -1.73 -13.15 -17.20
N THR A 508 -2.91 -12.55 -16.98
CA THR A 508 -3.96 -13.20 -16.18
C THR A 508 -4.58 -14.42 -16.86
N LEU A 509 -4.51 -14.52 -18.19
CA LEU A 509 -5.00 -15.71 -18.93
C LEU A 509 -4.11 -16.94 -18.69
N ILE A 510 -2.88 -16.76 -18.20
CA ILE A 510 -1.96 -17.85 -17.85
C ILE A 510 -2.19 -18.33 -16.40
N ASN A 511 -2.89 -17.55 -15.58
CA ASN A 511 -3.12 -17.92 -14.20
C ASN A 511 -4.01 -19.17 -14.12
N PRO A 512 -3.68 -20.14 -13.25
CA PRO A 512 -4.50 -21.32 -13.03
C PRO A 512 -5.96 -20.98 -12.72
N SER A 513 -6.88 -21.73 -13.30
CA SER A 513 -8.32 -21.54 -13.07
C SER A 513 -8.73 -21.74 -11.62
N LYS A 514 -7.91 -22.36 -10.77
CA LYS A 514 -8.17 -22.44 -9.31
C LYS A 514 -7.91 -21.12 -8.57
N GLU A 515 -7.11 -20.22 -9.13
CA GLU A 515 -6.59 -19.02 -8.45
C GLU A 515 -7.44 -17.78 -8.70
N GLY A 516 -8.19 -17.72 -9.81
CA GLY A 516 -9.04 -16.59 -10.14
C GLY A 516 -10.18 -16.92 -11.10
N ARG A 517 -11.00 -15.92 -11.43
CA ARG A 517 -12.14 -16.05 -12.35
C ARG A 517 -12.23 -14.85 -13.28
N PHE A 518 -12.74 -15.09 -14.49
CA PHE A 518 -13.05 -14.04 -15.45
C PHE A 518 -14.53 -13.66 -15.39
N PHE A 519 -14.79 -12.39 -15.60
CA PHE A 519 -16.11 -11.77 -15.62
C PHE A 519 -16.23 -10.84 -16.80
N TRP A 520 -17.47 -10.59 -17.20
CA TRP A 520 -17.81 -9.46 -18.04
C TRP A 520 -18.97 -8.68 -17.45
N SER A 521 -19.01 -7.39 -17.76
CA SER A 521 -20.10 -6.50 -17.39
C SER A 521 -20.32 -5.47 -18.49
N ARG A 522 -21.55 -4.97 -18.60
CA ARG A 522 -21.88 -3.83 -19.46
C ARG A 522 -22.03 -2.57 -18.61
N GLU A 523 -21.16 -1.58 -18.84
CA GLU A 523 -21.15 -0.28 -18.18
C GLU A 523 -21.26 0.81 -19.25
N ASP A 524 -22.29 1.66 -19.19
CA ASP A 524 -22.51 2.77 -20.12
C ASP A 524 -22.39 2.37 -21.61
N ASP A 525 -23.07 1.28 -21.99
CA ASP A 525 -23.03 0.65 -23.33
C ASP A 525 -21.67 0.11 -23.78
N THR A 526 -20.65 0.15 -22.93
CA THR A 526 -19.35 -0.48 -23.16
C THR A 526 -19.24 -1.79 -22.40
N CYS A 527 -18.66 -2.81 -23.04
CA CYS A 527 -18.41 -4.09 -22.38
C CYS A 527 -16.99 -4.11 -21.79
N ILE A 528 -16.88 -4.60 -20.56
CA ILE A 528 -15.63 -4.67 -19.79
C ILE A 528 -15.38 -6.12 -19.42
N LEU A 529 -14.18 -6.62 -19.73
CA LEU A 529 -13.68 -7.90 -19.26
C LEU A 529 -12.86 -7.69 -17.99
N ARG A 530 -13.08 -8.52 -16.97
CA ARG A 530 -12.39 -8.44 -15.68
C ARG A 530 -11.84 -9.79 -15.29
N TYR A 531 -10.63 -9.81 -14.73
CA TYR A 531 -10.09 -10.95 -14.02
C TYR A 531 -10.00 -10.60 -12.54
N MET A 532 -10.58 -11.44 -11.68
CA MET A 532 -10.48 -11.31 -10.23
C MET A 532 -9.66 -12.47 -9.67
N LEU A 533 -8.62 -12.14 -8.91
CA LEU A 533 -7.92 -13.12 -8.08
C LEU A 533 -8.82 -13.55 -6.91
N LEU A 534 -8.96 -14.85 -6.71
CA LEU A 534 -9.73 -15.44 -5.61
C LEU A 534 -8.84 -15.97 -4.48
N ASP A 535 -7.64 -16.47 -4.79
CA ASP A 535 -6.69 -17.01 -3.80
C ASP A 535 -5.45 -16.11 -3.63
N PRO A 536 -5.40 -15.23 -2.61
CA PRO A 536 -4.23 -14.40 -2.34
C PRO A 536 -3.05 -15.17 -1.74
N ALA A 537 -3.26 -16.38 -1.20
CA ALA A 537 -2.22 -17.15 -0.52
C ALA A 537 -1.01 -17.45 -1.42
N VAL A 538 -1.26 -17.80 -2.69
CA VAL A 538 -0.21 -18.22 -3.64
C VAL A 538 0.82 -17.11 -3.86
N HIS A 539 0.37 -15.87 -4.06
CA HIS A 539 1.28 -14.74 -4.27
C HIS A 539 1.98 -14.27 -3.00
N PHE A 540 1.41 -14.53 -1.83
CA PHE A 540 2.01 -14.15 -0.55
C PHE A 540 2.96 -15.22 0.01
N GLN A 541 2.82 -16.48 -0.43
CA GLN A 541 3.62 -17.60 0.04
C GLN A 541 5.12 -17.40 -0.18
N ASP A 542 5.53 -16.85 -1.32
CA ASP A 542 6.93 -16.51 -1.61
C ASP A 542 7.53 -15.59 -0.53
N ILE A 543 6.76 -14.60 -0.06
CA ILE A 543 7.22 -13.64 0.95
C ILE A 543 7.43 -14.33 2.29
N VAL A 544 6.51 -15.23 2.66
CA VAL A 544 6.56 -15.98 3.91
C VAL A 544 7.70 -16.99 3.93
N HIS A 545 7.94 -17.67 2.80
CA HIS A 545 8.99 -18.66 2.68
C HIS A 545 10.40 -18.04 2.73
N ASP A 546 10.59 -16.88 2.07
CA ASP A 546 11.90 -16.25 1.99
C ASP A 546 12.23 -15.47 3.27
N ALA A 547 11.26 -14.79 3.88
CA ALA A 547 11.47 -14.00 5.08
C ALA A 547 11.83 -14.87 6.30
N ARG A 548 12.64 -14.33 7.22
CA ARG A 548 12.86 -14.93 8.53
C ARG A 548 11.55 -14.95 9.34
N ALA A 549 10.85 -13.83 9.36
CA ALA A 549 9.62 -13.64 10.12
C ALA A 549 8.72 -12.63 9.38
N VAL A 550 7.41 -12.86 9.43
CA VAL A 550 6.41 -11.98 8.83
C VAL A 550 5.43 -11.52 9.90
N ILE A 551 5.39 -10.21 10.16
CA ILE A 551 4.54 -9.59 11.18
C ILE A 551 3.45 -8.80 10.47
N LEU A 552 2.19 -9.22 10.65
CA LEU A 552 1.01 -8.48 10.21
C LEU A 552 0.45 -7.66 11.37
N ALA A 553 0.50 -6.34 11.27
CA ALA A 553 0.01 -5.43 12.30
C ALA A 553 -1.18 -4.58 11.81
N GLY A 554 -2.18 -4.37 12.66
CA GLY A 554 -3.34 -3.55 12.32
C GLY A 554 -4.21 -3.20 13.51
N GLY A 555 -5.04 -2.15 13.37
CA GLY A 555 -5.95 -1.72 14.44
C GLY A 555 -7.27 -2.51 14.53
N THR A 556 -7.59 -3.28 13.50
CA THR A 556 -8.88 -3.98 13.32
C THR A 556 -8.65 -5.34 12.65
N MET A 557 -7.72 -6.12 13.18
CA MET A 557 -7.37 -7.43 12.61
C MET A 557 -8.39 -8.51 12.99
N SER A 558 -9.19 -8.32 14.03
CA SER A 558 -10.21 -9.29 14.45
C SER A 558 -11.42 -9.33 13.50
N PRO A 559 -11.94 -10.53 13.15
CA PRO A 559 -11.44 -11.87 13.53
C PRO A 559 -10.20 -12.30 12.72
N MET A 560 -9.22 -12.89 13.41
CA MET A 560 -7.92 -13.26 12.82
C MET A 560 -7.96 -14.58 12.03
N ASP A 561 -9.01 -15.39 12.21
CA ASP A 561 -9.16 -16.69 11.53
C ASP A 561 -9.25 -16.57 10.00
N ASP A 562 -9.76 -15.44 9.50
CA ASP A 562 -9.80 -15.16 8.07
C ASP A 562 -8.39 -15.22 7.44
N TYR A 563 -7.37 -14.71 8.13
CA TYR A 563 -5.99 -14.73 7.64
C TYR A 563 -5.42 -16.14 7.66
N ARG A 564 -5.70 -16.91 8.72
CA ARG A 564 -5.30 -18.32 8.82
C ARG A 564 -5.86 -19.13 7.64
N HIS A 565 -7.11 -18.89 7.29
CA HIS A 565 -7.82 -19.66 6.29
C HIS A 565 -7.55 -19.22 4.84
N GLN A 566 -7.42 -17.91 4.61
CA GLN A 566 -7.31 -17.37 3.25
C GLN A 566 -5.88 -17.02 2.84
N LEU A 567 -5.02 -16.61 3.78
CA LEU A 567 -3.66 -16.16 3.47
C LEU A 567 -2.58 -17.17 3.89
N PHE A 568 -2.80 -17.90 4.99
CA PHE A 568 -1.86 -18.85 5.57
C PHE A 568 -2.38 -20.30 5.72
N PRO A 569 -3.18 -20.85 4.78
CA PRO A 569 -3.74 -22.20 4.96
C PRO A 569 -2.68 -23.31 5.00
N TYR A 570 -1.46 -23.03 4.54
CA TYR A 570 -0.32 -23.94 4.51
C TYR A 570 0.53 -23.93 5.79
N LEU A 571 0.28 -23.00 6.72
CA LEU A 571 1.05 -22.91 7.96
C LEU A 571 0.40 -23.72 9.09
N PRO A 572 1.18 -24.51 9.86
CA PRO A 572 0.65 -25.32 10.95
C PRO A 572 0.18 -24.46 12.14
N SER A 573 0.92 -23.41 12.45
CA SER A 573 0.66 -22.48 13.55
C SER A 573 0.92 -21.03 13.13
N LEU A 574 0.25 -20.11 13.81
CA LEU A 574 0.40 -18.67 13.68
C LEU A 574 0.45 -18.10 15.09
N VAL A 575 1.33 -17.13 15.33
CA VAL A 575 1.29 -16.35 16.58
C VAL A 575 0.19 -15.30 16.43
N THR A 576 -0.73 -15.22 17.38
CA THR A 576 -1.75 -14.18 17.40
C THR A 576 -1.65 -13.39 18.70
N PHE A 577 -1.74 -12.07 18.60
CA PHE A 577 -1.72 -11.17 19.74
C PHE A 577 -2.75 -10.07 19.53
N SER A 578 -3.60 -9.82 20.51
CA SER A 578 -4.56 -8.70 20.49
C SER A 578 -4.47 -7.98 21.82
N CYS A 579 -4.16 -6.68 21.80
CA CYS A 579 -4.22 -5.86 23.00
C CYS A 579 -5.58 -5.16 23.15
N GLY A 580 -5.96 -4.95 24.41
CA GLY A 580 -7.09 -4.11 24.77
C GLY A 580 -6.85 -2.63 24.43
N HIS A 581 -7.82 -1.78 24.78
CA HIS A 581 -7.70 -0.34 24.59
C HIS A 581 -7.29 0.37 25.88
N LEU A 582 -6.58 1.50 25.76
CA LEU A 582 -6.16 2.33 26.89
C LEU A 582 -7.29 3.21 27.48
N ILE A 583 -8.49 3.16 26.91
CA ILE A 583 -9.58 4.06 27.28
C ILE A 583 -10.43 3.37 28.35
N PRO A 584 -10.72 4.07 29.46
CA PRO A 584 -11.61 3.51 30.47
C PRO A 584 -13.03 3.35 29.90
N PRO A 585 -13.77 2.29 30.25
CA PRO A 585 -15.15 2.10 29.78
C PRO A 585 -16.08 3.30 30.06
N SER A 586 -15.80 4.07 31.12
CA SER A 586 -16.53 5.30 31.46
C SER A 586 -16.38 6.45 30.44
N ASN A 587 -15.42 6.36 29.52
CA ASN A 587 -15.18 7.34 28.46
C ASN A 587 -15.82 6.91 27.13
N LEU A 588 -16.48 5.76 27.09
CA LEU A 588 -17.14 5.27 25.90
C LEU A 588 -18.62 5.02 26.17
N LEU A 589 -19.48 5.72 25.43
CA LEU A 589 -20.88 5.35 25.33
C LEU A 589 -21.04 4.51 24.07
N ILE A 590 -21.55 3.29 24.19
CA ILE A 590 -22.02 2.54 23.03
C ILE A 590 -23.44 2.04 23.21
N ARG A 591 -24.29 2.33 22.22
CA ARG A 591 -25.70 1.91 22.19
C ARG A 591 -26.15 1.49 20.81
N THR A 592 -27.06 0.53 20.77
CA THR A 592 -27.73 0.09 19.54
C THR A 592 -29.15 0.66 19.51
N VAL A 593 -29.51 1.34 18.43
CA VAL A 593 -30.89 1.74 18.16
C VAL A 593 -31.51 0.71 17.23
N ALA A 594 -32.24 -0.27 17.79
CA ALA A 594 -32.93 -1.32 17.05
C ALA A 594 -34.36 -0.95 16.68
N SER A 595 -34.99 -0.02 17.41
CA SER A 595 -36.38 0.38 17.20
C SER A 595 -36.64 1.83 17.65
N ASP A 596 -37.71 2.41 17.12
CA ASP A 596 -38.30 3.67 17.60
C ASP A 596 -39.82 3.49 17.79
N GLN A 597 -40.54 4.60 17.98
CA GLN A 597 -42.00 4.60 18.15
C GLN A 597 -42.77 3.97 16.98
N ALA A 598 -42.19 3.95 15.78
CA ALA A 598 -42.79 3.35 14.58
C ALA A 598 -42.41 1.87 14.39
N GLY A 599 -41.61 1.28 15.29
CA GLY A 599 -41.26 -0.14 15.29
C GLY A 599 -39.77 -0.42 15.04
N PRO A 600 -39.40 -1.58 14.49
CA PRO A 600 -38.00 -1.95 14.25
C PRO A 600 -37.33 -1.11 13.14
N LEU A 601 -36.03 -0.84 13.29
CA LEU A 601 -35.18 -0.15 12.31
C LEU A 601 -34.39 -1.17 11.50
N ASP A 602 -34.80 -1.40 10.26
CA ASP A 602 -34.14 -2.32 9.33
C ASP A 602 -33.70 -1.58 8.07
N PHE A 603 -32.38 -1.41 7.91
CA PHE A 603 -31.78 -0.76 6.74
C PHE A 603 -31.25 -1.78 5.74
N SER A 604 -31.83 -2.98 5.64
CA SER A 604 -31.58 -3.93 4.55
C SER A 604 -32.20 -3.43 3.23
N TYR A 605 -31.65 -3.84 2.10
CA TYR A 605 -32.10 -3.37 0.78
C TYR A 605 -33.62 -3.53 0.55
N LYS A 606 -34.21 -4.62 1.06
CA LYS A 606 -35.64 -4.93 0.92
C LYS A 606 -36.55 -4.00 1.74
N SER A 607 -36.04 -3.43 2.83
CA SER A 607 -36.81 -2.61 3.78
C SER A 607 -36.47 -1.12 3.65
N ARG A 608 -35.56 -0.74 2.76
CA ARG A 608 -35.20 0.66 2.50
C ARG A 608 -36.30 1.37 1.73
N GLY A 609 -36.72 2.52 2.24
CA GLY A 609 -37.67 3.43 1.61
C GLY A 609 -37.63 4.80 2.27
N SER A 610 -38.35 5.78 1.72
CA SER A 610 -38.41 7.15 2.23
C SER A 610 -38.84 7.20 3.71
N ALA A 611 -39.80 6.36 4.11
CA ALA A 611 -40.22 6.25 5.51
C ALA A 611 -39.08 5.87 6.47
N MET A 612 -38.20 4.94 6.07
CA MET A 612 -37.06 4.52 6.89
C MET A 612 -35.97 5.61 6.92
N ILE A 613 -35.76 6.32 5.80
CA ILE A 613 -34.84 7.45 5.71
C ILE A 613 -35.25 8.60 6.64
N MET A 614 -36.55 8.88 6.74
CA MET A 614 -37.07 9.91 7.64
C MET A 614 -36.87 9.56 9.12
N ARG A 615 -36.86 8.27 9.47
CA ARG A 615 -36.60 7.81 10.84
C ARG A 615 -35.16 8.06 11.27
N ILE A 616 -34.19 8.00 10.35
CA ILE A 616 -32.80 8.44 10.61
C ILE A 616 -32.80 9.91 11.03
N GLY A 617 -33.45 10.76 10.23
CA GLY A 617 -33.49 12.20 10.48
C GLY A 617 -34.13 12.56 11.82
N ARG A 618 -35.22 11.86 12.20
CA ARG A 618 -35.87 12.02 13.51
C ARG A 618 -34.96 11.63 14.67
N ALA A 619 -34.27 10.49 14.57
CA ALA A 619 -33.29 10.09 15.58
C ALA A 619 -32.14 11.11 15.72
N LEU A 620 -31.69 11.70 14.62
CA LEU A 620 -30.66 12.75 14.67
C LEU A 620 -31.18 14.06 15.27
N LEU A 621 -32.47 14.40 15.11
CA LEU A 621 -33.06 15.58 15.78
C LEU A 621 -33.05 15.42 17.31
N ASP A 622 -33.20 14.20 17.81
CA ASP A 622 -33.15 13.90 19.25
C ASP A 622 -31.70 13.86 19.77
N LEU A 623 -30.76 13.31 18.99
CA LEU A 623 -29.37 13.13 19.40
C LEU A 623 -28.50 14.40 19.21
N ALA A 624 -28.68 15.14 18.12
CA ALA A 624 -27.83 16.27 17.78
C ALA A 624 -27.77 17.38 18.85
N PRO A 625 -28.86 17.75 19.55
CA PRO A 625 -28.80 18.73 20.63
C PRO A 625 -27.88 18.32 21.79
N LEU A 626 -27.78 17.02 22.08
CA LEU A 626 -27.04 16.49 23.23
C LEU A 626 -25.53 16.50 23.03
N VAL A 627 -25.08 16.28 21.79
CA VAL A 627 -23.66 16.17 21.44
C VAL A 627 -23.05 17.56 21.33
N ARG A 628 -22.04 17.88 22.15
CA ARG A 628 -21.20 19.06 21.94
C ARG A 628 -20.04 18.70 21.02
N GLY A 629 -19.73 19.55 20.05
CA GLY A 629 -18.73 19.26 19.02
C GLY A 629 -19.30 18.47 17.85
N GLY A 630 -18.44 17.69 17.21
CA GLY A 630 -18.71 16.97 15.97
C GLY A 630 -19.59 15.75 16.14
N LEU A 631 -20.69 15.70 15.39
CA LEU A 631 -21.53 14.51 15.18
C LEU A 631 -21.26 13.95 13.78
N VAL A 632 -20.65 12.77 13.69
CA VAL A 632 -20.36 12.14 12.38
C VAL A 632 -21.34 10.99 12.14
N VAL A 633 -22.06 11.04 11.03
CA VAL A 633 -23.03 10.02 10.64
C VAL A 633 -22.50 9.27 9.44
N PHE A 634 -22.26 7.98 9.61
CA PHE A 634 -21.80 7.09 8.57
C PHE A 634 -22.95 6.33 7.93
N LEU A 635 -23.06 6.46 6.61
CA LEU A 635 -24.03 5.80 5.75
C LEU A 635 -23.36 4.69 4.94
N PRO A 636 -24.10 3.65 4.49
CA PRO A 636 -23.51 2.48 3.87
C PRO A 636 -23.03 2.70 2.42
N SER A 637 -23.52 3.72 1.72
CA SER A 637 -23.13 4.01 0.34
C SER A 637 -23.40 5.47 -0.05
N TYR A 638 -22.69 5.98 -1.08
CA TYR A 638 -22.97 7.29 -1.68
C TYR A 638 -24.40 7.40 -2.22
N SER A 639 -24.94 6.33 -2.82
CA SER A 639 -26.35 6.30 -3.25
C SER A 639 -27.32 6.47 -2.08
N SER A 640 -27.01 5.89 -0.92
CA SER A 640 -27.83 6.07 0.29
C SER A 640 -27.74 7.50 0.81
N LEU A 641 -26.55 8.10 0.78
CA LEU A 641 -26.33 9.50 1.17
C LEU A 641 -27.13 10.47 0.27
N GLU A 642 -27.09 10.27 -1.05
CA GLU A 642 -27.83 11.09 -2.01
C GLU A 642 -29.35 10.97 -1.80
N GLN A 643 -29.87 9.76 -1.57
CA GLN A 643 -31.29 9.53 -1.26
C GLN A 643 -31.71 10.19 0.05
N VAL A 644 -30.88 10.08 1.10
CA VAL A 644 -31.09 10.74 2.39
C VAL A 644 -31.14 12.26 2.21
N ALA A 645 -30.18 12.82 1.48
CA ALA A 645 -30.12 14.26 1.23
C ALA A 645 -31.33 14.76 0.43
N SER A 646 -31.77 14.05 -0.60
CA SER A 646 -32.97 14.43 -1.37
C SER A 646 -34.22 14.43 -0.50
N CYS A 647 -34.47 13.32 0.20
CA CYS A 647 -35.66 13.14 1.03
C CYS A 647 -35.72 14.16 2.18
N TRP A 648 -34.59 14.46 2.83
CA TRP A 648 -34.56 15.45 3.92
C TRP A 648 -34.73 16.89 3.44
N ARG A 649 -34.36 17.22 2.20
CA ARG A 649 -34.63 18.54 1.61
C ARG A 649 -36.10 18.70 1.25
N GLU A 650 -36.71 17.67 0.67
CA GLU A 650 -38.13 17.64 0.30
C GLU A 650 -39.04 17.82 1.52
N GLU A 651 -38.73 17.15 2.63
CA GLU A 651 -39.53 17.14 3.87
C GLU A 651 -39.13 18.21 4.90
N ALA A 652 -38.31 19.21 4.50
CA ALA A 652 -37.79 20.28 5.36
C ALA A 652 -37.09 19.81 6.65
N LEU A 653 -36.61 18.55 6.69
CA LEU A 653 -35.89 17.99 7.83
C LEU A 653 -34.45 18.51 7.88
N MET A 654 -33.85 18.77 6.71
CA MET A 654 -32.52 19.37 6.61
C MET A 654 -32.49 20.74 7.32
N SER A 655 -33.47 21.60 7.06
CA SER A 655 -33.56 22.92 7.69
C SER A 655 -33.74 22.85 9.21
N LYS A 656 -34.44 21.82 9.71
CA LYS A 656 -34.57 21.58 11.15
C LYS A 656 -33.23 21.18 11.78
N LEU A 657 -32.46 20.31 11.13
CA LEU A 657 -31.12 19.94 11.57
C LEU A 657 -30.15 21.13 11.52
N GLU A 658 -30.18 21.91 10.44
CA GLU A 658 -29.38 23.12 10.27
C GLU A 658 -29.67 24.19 11.33
N GLY A 659 -30.91 24.26 11.82
CA GLY A 659 -31.29 25.08 12.97
C GLY A 659 -30.61 24.67 14.29
N ILE A 660 -30.18 23.42 14.40
CA ILE A 660 -29.45 22.89 15.58
C ILE A 660 -27.94 23.02 15.36
N LYS A 661 -27.42 22.53 14.23
CA LYS A 661 -26.00 22.51 13.85
C LYS A 661 -25.84 22.59 12.33
N GLN A 662 -24.77 23.22 11.86
CA GLN A 662 -24.43 23.19 10.42
C GLN A 662 -24.19 21.75 9.94
N VAL A 663 -24.72 21.41 8.77
CA VAL A 663 -24.64 20.07 8.17
C VAL A 663 -23.71 20.09 6.96
N PHE A 664 -22.77 19.17 6.93
CA PHE A 664 -21.84 18.93 5.84
C PHE A 664 -22.02 17.50 5.32
N TRP A 665 -21.72 17.23 4.04
CA TRP A 665 -21.82 15.89 3.47
C TRP A 665 -20.65 15.55 2.52
N ASP A 666 -20.31 14.27 2.43
CA ASP A 666 -19.29 13.72 1.53
C ASP A 666 -19.84 13.61 0.08
N GLY A 667 -19.60 14.63 -0.75
CA GLY A 667 -19.99 14.62 -2.17
C GLY A 667 -19.10 13.71 -3.02
N ARG A 668 -19.69 12.99 -4.00
CA ARG A 668 -18.93 12.10 -4.90
C ARG A 668 -17.91 12.85 -5.77
N THR A 669 -18.28 14.06 -6.21
CA THR A 669 -17.49 14.93 -7.09
C THR A 669 -16.65 15.96 -6.34
N GLU A 670 -17.06 16.36 -5.14
CA GLU A 670 -16.37 17.39 -4.36
C GLU A 670 -15.06 16.86 -3.76
N PRO A 671 -14.03 17.72 -3.63
CA PRO A 671 -12.78 17.37 -2.97
C PRO A 671 -12.99 17.24 -1.46
N ALA A 672 -12.70 16.05 -0.93
CA ALA A 672 -12.94 15.67 0.45
C ALA A 672 -12.22 16.60 1.45
N GLU A 673 -11.00 17.04 1.13
CA GLU A 673 -10.20 17.92 1.99
C GLU A 673 -10.87 19.29 2.22
N ALA A 674 -11.56 19.82 1.21
CA ALA A 674 -12.24 21.11 1.33
C ALA A 674 -13.43 21.01 2.28
N THR A 675 -14.26 19.97 2.11
CA THR A 675 -15.40 19.68 2.98
C THR A 675 -14.97 19.43 4.42
N PHE A 676 -13.92 18.63 4.63
CA PHE A 676 -13.40 18.35 5.97
C PHE A 676 -12.83 19.60 6.65
N LYS A 677 -12.16 20.47 5.89
CA LYS A 677 -11.66 21.74 6.41
C LYS A 677 -12.81 22.66 6.86
N ALA A 678 -13.85 22.78 6.03
CA ALA A 678 -15.04 23.57 6.38
C ALA A 678 -15.74 23.02 7.63
N TYR A 679 -15.90 21.70 7.72
CA TYR A 679 -16.42 21.02 8.90
C TYR A 679 -15.59 21.30 10.15
N SER A 680 -14.27 21.14 10.06
CA SER A 680 -13.36 21.36 11.20
C SER A 680 -13.41 22.80 11.70
N GLN A 681 -13.53 23.76 10.77
CA GLN A 681 -13.69 25.18 11.11
C GLN A 681 -15.03 25.44 11.80
N ALA A 682 -16.12 24.84 11.33
CA ALA A 682 -17.44 24.98 11.93
C ALA A 682 -17.50 24.38 13.35
N VAL A 683 -16.87 23.22 13.57
CA VAL A 683 -16.74 22.61 14.90
C VAL A 683 -15.96 23.52 15.85
N SER A 684 -14.86 24.11 15.38
CA SER A 684 -14.01 24.98 16.20
C SER A 684 -14.65 26.33 16.51
N ALA A 685 -15.42 26.89 15.57
CA ALA A 685 -16.03 28.21 15.70
C ALA A 685 -17.34 28.19 16.51
N ASN A 686 -18.09 27.09 16.46
CA ASN A 686 -19.39 26.98 17.10
C ASN A 686 -19.33 26.03 18.29
N ARG A 687 -19.66 26.53 19.48
CA ARG A 687 -19.71 25.71 20.70
C ARG A 687 -20.76 24.58 20.63
N LYS A 688 -21.76 24.70 19.75
CA LYS A 688 -22.70 23.62 19.43
C LYS A 688 -22.08 22.55 18.52
N GLY A 689 -21.04 22.84 17.76
CA GLY A 689 -20.41 21.93 16.81
C GLY A 689 -21.13 21.82 15.46
N ALA A 690 -20.85 20.74 14.72
CA ALA A 690 -21.35 20.50 13.35
C ALA A 690 -21.69 19.02 13.11
N ILE A 691 -22.54 18.76 12.11
CA ILE A 691 -22.90 17.41 11.64
C ILE A 691 -22.17 17.12 10.34
N LEU A 692 -21.55 15.94 10.25
CA LEU A 692 -20.93 15.45 9.02
C LEU A 692 -21.59 14.15 8.59
N LEU A 693 -22.23 14.14 7.42
CA LEU A 693 -22.74 12.94 6.77
C LEU A 693 -21.66 12.37 5.84
N SER A 694 -21.16 11.17 6.15
CA SER A 694 -20.11 10.51 5.38
C SER A 694 -20.49 9.09 5.03
N VAL A 695 -19.74 8.47 4.12
CA VAL A 695 -19.97 7.10 3.65
C VAL A 695 -18.90 6.18 4.23
N ILE A 696 -19.29 5.01 4.73
CA ILE A 696 -18.35 3.98 5.20
C ILE A 696 -17.53 3.48 4.01
N GLY A 697 -16.21 3.52 4.13
CA GLY A 697 -15.28 3.23 3.02
C GLY A 697 -15.20 4.33 1.96
N GLY A 698 -15.88 5.47 2.17
CA GLY A 698 -15.77 6.68 1.34
C GLY A 698 -14.53 7.52 1.68
N LYS A 699 -14.33 8.60 0.91
CA LYS A 699 -13.14 9.46 0.97
C LYS A 699 -12.88 10.03 2.36
N LEU A 700 -13.91 10.52 3.04
CA LEU A 700 -13.77 11.12 4.38
C LEU A 700 -13.66 10.08 5.50
N SER A 701 -14.00 8.83 5.22
CA SER A 701 -13.90 7.71 6.16
C SER A 701 -12.61 6.91 6.01
N GLU A 702 -11.81 7.16 4.97
CA GLU A 702 -10.47 6.61 4.79
C GLU A 702 -9.43 7.70 5.04
N GLY A 703 -8.38 7.42 5.83
CA GLY A 703 -7.25 8.33 6.03
C GLY A 703 -7.46 9.57 6.91
N ILE A 704 -8.70 9.94 7.26
CA ILE A 704 -8.99 11.09 8.15
C ILE A 704 -9.17 10.66 9.61
N ASN A 705 -8.73 11.51 10.54
CA ASN A 705 -8.85 11.32 11.97
C ASN A 705 -9.81 12.33 12.60
N PHE A 706 -10.85 11.86 13.29
CA PHE A 706 -11.80 12.69 14.04
C PHE A 706 -11.36 12.78 15.50
N SER A 707 -10.29 13.52 15.76
CA SER A 707 -9.74 13.66 17.11
C SER A 707 -10.53 14.66 17.95
N ASN A 708 -10.71 14.36 19.24
CA ASN A 708 -11.30 15.27 20.22
C ASN A 708 -12.69 15.79 19.77
N ASP A 709 -12.86 17.11 19.74
CA ASP A 709 -14.13 17.75 19.44
C ASP A 709 -14.57 17.56 17.98
N LEU A 710 -13.68 17.12 17.09
CA LEU A 710 -14.03 16.79 15.69
C LEU A 710 -14.93 15.56 15.57
N GLY A 711 -15.05 14.74 16.61
CA GLY A 711 -15.97 13.61 16.63
C GLY A 711 -16.28 13.21 18.06
N ARG A 712 -17.28 13.82 18.69
CA ARG A 712 -17.74 13.41 20.03
C ARG A 712 -18.81 12.33 20.00
N CYS A 713 -19.52 12.23 18.88
CA CYS A 713 -20.48 11.17 18.67
C CYS A 713 -20.41 10.67 17.23
N VAL A 714 -20.42 9.35 17.07
CA VAL A 714 -20.52 8.69 15.77
C VAL A 714 -21.75 7.83 15.70
N VAL A 715 -22.52 8.04 14.64
CA VAL A 715 -23.73 7.30 14.34
C VAL A 715 -23.47 6.44 13.10
N VAL A 716 -23.58 5.12 13.23
CA VAL A 716 -23.44 4.19 12.10
C VAL A 716 -24.82 3.73 11.69
N VAL A 717 -25.26 4.13 10.50
CA VAL A 717 -26.59 3.81 9.97
C VAL A 717 -26.53 2.56 9.11
N GLY A 718 -27.26 1.53 9.54
CA GLY A 718 -27.30 0.25 8.83
C GLY A 718 -25.99 -0.51 8.86
N LEU A 719 -25.96 -1.62 8.13
CA LEU A 719 -24.78 -2.45 7.90
C LEU A 719 -24.35 -2.31 6.44
N PRO A 720 -23.08 -1.91 6.16
CA PRO A 720 -22.54 -1.76 4.79
C PRO A 720 -22.23 -3.12 4.17
N PHE A 721 -23.24 -3.98 4.01
CA PHE A 721 -23.05 -5.23 3.31
C PHE A 721 -22.70 -4.98 1.84
N PRO A 722 -21.72 -5.70 1.29
CA PRO A 722 -21.47 -5.67 -0.14
C PRO A 722 -22.67 -6.24 -0.89
N ASN A 723 -22.78 -5.89 -2.17
CA ASN A 723 -23.82 -6.44 -3.02
C ASN A 723 -23.51 -7.91 -3.33
N LEU A 724 -24.16 -8.83 -2.63
CA LEU A 724 -23.97 -10.27 -2.79
C LEU A 724 -24.49 -10.82 -4.13
N GLU A 725 -25.27 -10.02 -4.87
CA GLU A 725 -25.82 -10.44 -6.16
C GLU A 725 -24.85 -10.28 -7.32
N THR A 726 -23.74 -9.55 -7.13
CA THR A 726 -22.76 -9.35 -8.20
C THR A 726 -22.04 -10.67 -8.50
N PRO A 727 -21.66 -10.90 -9.77
CA PRO A 727 -21.02 -12.16 -10.16
C PRO A 727 -19.68 -12.38 -9.45
N GLU A 728 -18.94 -11.30 -9.13
CA GLU A 728 -17.68 -11.34 -8.38
C GLU A 728 -17.91 -11.89 -6.97
N TRP A 729 -18.91 -11.37 -6.27
CA TRP A 729 -19.26 -11.83 -4.93
C TRP A 729 -19.76 -13.26 -4.95
N LYS A 730 -20.63 -13.64 -5.90
CA LYS A 730 -21.09 -15.02 -6.05
C LYS A 730 -19.92 -15.99 -6.25
N ALA A 731 -18.98 -15.64 -7.13
CA ALA A 731 -17.79 -16.46 -7.36
C ALA A 731 -16.88 -16.54 -6.13
N LYS A 732 -16.66 -15.44 -5.41
CA LYS A 732 -15.88 -15.43 -4.17
C LYS A 732 -16.54 -16.28 -3.09
N MET A 733 -17.86 -16.16 -2.91
CA MET A 733 -18.62 -16.95 -1.94
C MET A 733 -18.54 -18.44 -2.27
N GLN A 734 -18.73 -18.82 -3.55
CA GLN A 734 -18.60 -20.20 -3.99
C GLN A 734 -17.19 -20.76 -3.72
N TYR A 735 -16.15 -19.98 -4.04
CA TYR A 735 -14.77 -20.37 -3.79
C TYR A 735 -14.46 -20.58 -2.30
N LEU A 736 -14.92 -19.68 -1.43
CA LEU A 736 -14.75 -19.84 0.02
C LEU A 736 -15.50 -21.08 0.53
N GLU A 737 -16.69 -21.34 -0.01
CA GLU A 737 -17.48 -22.51 0.33
C GLU A 737 -16.82 -23.82 -0.12
N ASP A 738 -16.23 -23.85 -1.31
CA ASP A 738 -15.47 -25.00 -1.80
C ASP A 738 -14.23 -25.28 -0.92
N LYS A 739 -13.51 -24.23 -0.48
CA LYS A 739 -12.39 -24.34 0.49
C LYS A 739 -12.86 -24.78 1.89
N ALA A 740 -14.03 -24.32 2.33
CA ALA A 740 -14.61 -24.73 3.60
C ALA A 740 -15.01 -26.21 3.56
N ARG A 741 -15.60 -26.66 2.45
CA ARG A 741 -15.98 -28.06 2.23
C ARG A 741 -14.77 -29.00 2.25
N THR A 742 -13.63 -28.61 1.66
CA THR A 742 -12.41 -29.44 1.71
C THR A 742 -11.84 -29.60 3.13
N ARG A 743 -12.18 -28.71 4.06
CA ARG A 743 -11.82 -28.79 5.48
C ARG A 743 -12.85 -29.52 6.34
N GLY A 744 -14.03 -29.82 5.79
CA GLY A 744 -15.13 -30.46 6.51
C GLY A 744 -16.06 -29.49 7.25
N ASP A 745 -16.04 -28.19 6.90
CA ASP A 745 -16.89 -27.18 7.52
C ASP A 745 -18.36 -27.30 7.05
N ALA A 746 -19.29 -26.78 7.84
CA ALA A 746 -20.71 -26.76 7.50
C ALA A 746 -21.04 -25.80 6.36
N ALA A 747 -21.92 -26.24 5.45
CA ALA A 747 -22.29 -25.48 4.27
C ALA A 747 -22.97 -24.13 4.59
N GLY A 748 -22.58 -23.08 3.88
CA GLY A 748 -23.13 -21.73 3.96
C GLY A 748 -22.61 -20.89 5.13
N VAL A 749 -21.74 -21.45 5.98
CA VAL A 749 -21.17 -20.73 7.14
C VAL A 749 -20.05 -19.80 6.68
N ALA A 750 -19.08 -20.31 5.94
CA ALA A 750 -17.89 -19.56 5.53
C ALA A 750 -18.22 -18.34 4.65
N SER A 751 -19.11 -18.53 3.68
CA SER A 751 -19.60 -17.45 2.80
C SER A 751 -20.30 -16.33 3.58
N ARG A 752 -21.26 -16.68 4.45
CA ARG A 752 -21.94 -15.71 5.31
C ARG A 752 -20.97 -15.00 6.26
N GLU A 753 -20.08 -15.76 6.90
CA GLU A 753 -19.11 -15.25 7.84
C GLU A 753 -18.18 -14.22 7.18
N HIS A 754 -17.69 -14.52 5.97
CA HIS A 754 -16.88 -13.59 5.20
C HIS A 754 -17.62 -12.29 4.88
N ALA A 755 -18.87 -12.37 4.41
CA ALA A 755 -19.68 -11.17 4.11
C ALA A 755 -19.89 -10.29 5.36
N GLU A 756 -20.17 -10.92 6.50
CA GLU A 756 -20.27 -10.24 7.79
C GLU A 756 -18.94 -9.66 8.26
N ASN A 757 -17.81 -10.36 8.06
CA ASN A 757 -16.47 -9.88 8.44
C ASN A 757 -16.06 -8.66 7.61
N VAL A 758 -16.30 -8.68 6.30
CA VAL A 758 -16.05 -7.52 5.42
C VAL A 758 -16.89 -6.32 5.86
N CYS A 759 -18.17 -6.54 6.15
CA CYS A 759 -19.07 -5.51 6.65
C CYS A 759 -18.59 -4.90 7.98
N MET A 760 -18.28 -5.76 8.96
CA MET A 760 -17.91 -5.32 10.31
C MET A 760 -16.51 -4.72 10.37
N ARG A 761 -15.55 -5.14 9.54
CA ARG A 761 -14.25 -4.48 9.41
C ARG A 761 -14.43 -3.02 8.97
N ALA A 762 -15.31 -2.75 8.01
CA ALA A 762 -15.58 -1.39 7.55
C ALA A 762 -16.22 -0.52 8.66
N VAL A 763 -17.17 -1.09 9.42
CA VAL A 763 -17.77 -0.43 10.59
C VAL A 763 -16.73 -0.14 11.67
N ASN A 764 -15.93 -1.14 12.03
CA ASN A 764 -14.89 -1.03 13.07
C ASN A 764 -13.83 0.01 12.70
N GLN A 765 -13.46 0.11 11.43
CA GLN A 765 -12.56 1.16 10.94
C GLN A 765 -13.18 2.55 11.07
N ALA A 766 -14.45 2.73 10.72
CA ALA A 766 -15.12 4.02 10.85
C ALA A 766 -15.23 4.46 12.32
N VAL A 767 -15.61 3.53 13.20
CA VAL A 767 -15.78 3.76 14.64
C VAL A 767 -14.44 3.99 15.35
N GLY A 768 -13.38 3.26 14.97
CA GLY A 768 -12.04 3.40 15.55
C GLY A 768 -11.36 4.75 15.26
N ARG A 769 -11.98 5.65 14.48
CA ARG A 769 -11.40 6.95 14.11
C ARG A 769 -11.61 8.07 15.11
N VAL A 770 -12.51 7.85 16.06
CA VAL A 770 -13.08 8.85 16.96
C VAL A 770 -12.29 8.94 18.27
N ILE A 771 -11.51 7.91 18.54
CA ILE A 771 -10.80 7.69 19.78
C ILE A 771 -9.30 7.68 19.49
N ARG A 772 -8.52 8.54 20.18
CA ARG A 772 -7.10 8.75 19.83
C ARG A 772 -6.11 8.66 20.97
N HIS A 773 -6.50 8.96 22.20
CA HIS A 773 -5.61 8.88 23.35
C HIS A 773 -6.38 8.40 24.59
N LYS A 774 -5.65 8.04 25.64
CA LYS A 774 -6.22 7.50 26.89
C LYS A 774 -7.29 8.40 27.53
N ASP A 775 -7.12 9.71 27.41
CA ASP A 775 -8.02 10.71 28.01
C ASP A 775 -9.19 11.11 27.07
N ASP A 776 -9.28 10.50 25.89
CA ASP A 776 -10.33 10.81 24.92
C ASP A 776 -11.65 10.13 25.30
N TRP A 777 -12.76 10.65 24.79
CA TRP A 777 -14.09 10.11 25.02
C TRP A 777 -15.03 10.37 23.83
N ALA A 778 -15.91 9.41 23.58
CA ALA A 778 -16.84 9.48 22.47
C ALA A 778 -18.09 8.61 22.71
N GLY A 779 -19.20 9.01 22.08
CA GLY A 779 -20.39 8.19 21.91
C GLY A 779 -20.40 7.47 20.56
N ILE A 780 -20.83 6.21 20.56
CA ILE A 780 -21.01 5.37 19.38
C ILE A 780 -22.45 4.86 19.38
N VAL A 781 -23.21 5.23 18.36
CA VAL A 781 -24.60 4.84 18.20
C VAL A 781 -24.73 3.98 16.95
N LEU A 782 -25.09 2.71 17.11
CA LEU A 782 -25.28 1.76 16.02
C LEU A 782 -26.77 1.66 15.68
N MET A 783 -27.19 2.23 14.55
CA MET A 783 -28.59 2.29 14.15
C MET A 783 -28.94 1.18 13.15
N ASP A 784 -29.32 0.02 13.66
CA ASP A 784 -29.96 -1.09 12.92
C ASP A 784 -30.31 -2.20 13.93
N GLN A 785 -31.46 -2.85 13.78
CA GLN A 785 -31.83 -3.99 14.64
C GLN A 785 -30.82 -5.15 14.56
N ARG A 786 -30.11 -5.30 13.45
CA ARG A 786 -29.14 -6.39 13.24
C ARG A 786 -27.92 -6.27 14.15
N TYR A 787 -27.57 -5.08 14.62
CA TYR A 787 -26.48 -4.92 15.60
C TYR A 787 -26.79 -5.56 16.96
N ALA A 788 -28.07 -5.80 17.29
CA ALA A 788 -28.46 -6.51 18.51
C ALA A 788 -28.21 -8.03 18.42
N GLN A 789 -27.97 -8.57 17.21
CA GLN A 789 -27.73 -10.00 17.03
C GLN A 789 -26.35 -10.39 17.58
N LYS A 790 -26.30 -11.45 18.40
CA LYS A 790 -25.06 -11.94 19.04
C LYS A 790 -23.91 -12.09 18.05
N ARG A 791 -24.16 -12.69 16.88
CA ARG A 791 -23.17 -12.91 15.81
C ARG A 791 -22.51 -11.63 15.27
N ILE A 792 -23.25 -10.52 15.21
CA ILE A 792 -22.74 -9.23 14.71
C ILE A 792 -22.00 -8.52 15.84
N ARG A 793 -22.58 -8.53 17.04
CA ARG A 793 -21.97 -7.92 18.24
C ARG A 793 -20.64 -8.56 18.61
N GLU A 794 -20.49 -9.87 18.41
CA GLU A 794 -19.23 -10.59 18.64
C GLU A 794 -18.10 -10.15 17.71
N LYS A 795 -18.40 -9.57 16.55
CA LYS A 795 -17.42 -9.05 15.57
C LYS A 795 -16.97 -7.62 15.84
N LEU A 796 -17.50 -6.98 16.89
CA LEU A 796 -16.98 -5.70 17.38
C LEU A 796 -15.67 -5.94 18.16
N PRO A 797 -14.74 -4.97 18.16
CA PRO A 797 -13.50 -5.06 18.93
C PRO A 797 -13.76 -5.30 20.41
N GLY A 798 -12.86 -6.03 21.09
CA GLY A 798 -12.98 -6.39 22.51
C GLY A 798 -13.34 -5.21 23.42
N TRP A 799 -12.58 -4.12 23.31
CA TRP A 799 -12.78 -2.89 24.10
C TRP A 799 -14.13 -2.20 23.88
N ILE A 800 -14.67 -2.31 22.66
CA ILE A 800 -16.03 -1.82 22.36
C ILE A 800 -17.06 -2.73 23.02
N ARG A 801 -16.89 -4.06 22.89
CA ARG A 801 -17.79 -5.07 23.47
C ARG A 801 -17.89 -4.98 24.99
N GLU A 802 -16.76 -4.75 25.66
CA GLU A 802 -16.68 -4.57 27.11
C GLU A 802 -17.47 -3.36 27.62
N SER A 803 -17.59 -2.32 26.77
CA SER A 803 -18.34 -1.10 27.10
C SER A 803 -19.85 -1.21 26.81
N PHE A 804 -20.31 -2.32 26.21
CA PHE A 804 -21.75 -2.53 26.07
C PHE A 804 -22.38 -2.92 27.40
N PRO A 805 -23.57 -2.36 27.71
CA PRO A 805 -24.31 -2.80 28.88
C PRO A 805 -24.76 -4.26 28.75
N THR A 806 -24.84 -4.95 29.89
CA THR A 806 -25.35 -6.32 30.02
C THR A 806 -26.84 -6.42 29.64
N VAL A 807 -27.59 -5.34 29.89
CA VAL A 807 -28.97 -5.13 29.41
C VAL A 807 -28.94 -3.90 28.49
N SER A 808 -28.99 -4.11 27.18
CA SER A 808 -29.01 -3.01 26.22
C SER A 808 -30.45 -2.58 25.99
N SER A 809 -30.79 -1.36 26.41
CA SER A 809 -31.89 -0.62 25.79
C SER A 809 -31.64 -0.57 24.29
N SER A 810 -32.67 -0.88 23.49
CA SER A 810 -32.57 -0.86 22.03
C SER A 810 -33.54 0.11 21.39
N HIS A 811 -34.33 0.81 22.20
CA HIS A 811 -35.31 1.78 21.77
C HIS A 811 -34.70 3.19 21.77
N LEU A 812 -34.96 3.97 20.71
CA LEU A 812 -34.37 5.30 20.50
C LEU A 812 -34.45 6.21 21.73
N ARG A 813 -35.62 6.27 22.38
CA ARG A 813 -35.83 7.11 23.57
C ARG A 813 -34.82 6.82 24.70
N GLU A 814 -34.64 5.55 25.04
CA GLU A 814 -33.73 5.12 26.11
C GLU A 814 -32.26 5.39 25.72
N VAL A 815 -31.92 5.24 24.43
CA VAL A 815 -30.59 5.57 23.92
C VAL A 815 -30.31 7.07 24.03
N THR A 816 -31.31 7.92 23.77
CA THR A 816 -31.21 9.38 23.92
C THR A 816 -31.03 9.77 25.40
N GLU A 817 -31.77 9.13 26.32
CA GLU A 817 -31.63 9.36 27.77
C GLU A 817 -30.22 8.96 28.28
N ASP A 818 -29.70 7.81 27.83
CA ASP A 818 -28.33 7.37 28.14
C ASP A 818 -27.27 8.33 27.56
N ALA A 819 -27.50 8.83 26.33
CA ALA A 819 -26.62 9.79 25.68
C ALA A 819 -26.58 11.12 26.43
N GLU A 820 -27.73 11.63 26.87
CA GLU A 820 -27.83 12.85 27.66
C GLU A 820 -27.01 12.73 28.94
N HIS A 821 -27.21 11.65 29.72
CA HIS A 821 -26.45 11.41 30.94
C HIS A 821 -24.93 11.35 30.70
N PHE A 822 -24.50 10.64 29.65
CA PHE A 822 -23.08 10.51 29.31
C PHE A 822 -22.46 11.87 28.91
N PHE A 823 -23.09 12.58 27.97
CA PHE A 823 -22.55 13.84 27.46
C PHE A 823 -22.59 14.96 28.51
N GLU A 824 -23.64 15.03 29.34
CA GLU A 824 -23.67 15.96 30.47
C GLU A 824 -22.58 15.66 31.50
N GLY A 825 -22.37 14.38 31.82
CA GLY A 825 -21.31 13.94 32.74
C GLY A 825 -19.92 14.40 32.28
N LYS A 826 -19.62 14.28 30.98
CA LYS A 826 -18.34 14.69 30.39
C LYS A 826 -18.14 16.19 30.25
N VAL A 827 -19.22 16.96 30.23
CA VAL A 827 -19.17 18.43 30.20
C VAL A 827 -18.88 19.00 31.60
N ARG A 828 -19.25 18.27 32.66
CA ARG A 828 -19.06 18.69 34.06
C ARG A 828 -17.72 18.25 34.65
N SER A 829 -17.11 17.18 34.12
CA SER A 829 -15.76 16.69 34.44
C SER A 829 -14.70 17.45 33.66
#